data_AF-A0A928LHK6-F1
#
_entry.id   AF-A0A928LHK6-F1
#
_cell.length_a   1.000
_cell.length_b   1.000
_cell.length_c   1.000
_cell.angle_alpha   90.00
_cell.angle_beta   90.00
_cell.angle_gamma   90.00
#
_symmetry.space_group_name_H-M   'P 1'
#
loop_
_entity.id
_entity.type
_entity.pdbx_description
1 polymer ?
#
loop_
_entity_poly.entity_id
_entity_poly.type
_entity_poly.pdbx_seq_one_letter_code
_entity_poly.pdbx_strand_id
1 'polypeptide(L)'
;MYSTPDSADLGQAKVYIDNDKIRVYYDFGEEKKLWVPEVMTKKVYEEMLLPALSSSEKRRIGRFYPLYSKDDKPEDYNSKLKKYPVLEKEALYIMTDELPERFYEEIYNYMVEIGYEKEQYLEDMKSLGIEVAEGEASPGFKIPVEYKLDNDGFSAKVLTSMITDKNDSYHLTDIALLSGFNTGIDTENSYYLVPDGSGALINLFDNKSGSFSKVLYGYDYTVQKNQFSQVAQNAIFPVFAQAHSTNGFFAIVQTGDEACTLLANKKGSNLSNNIYAQFNVCATDVSVTGESLRIKPYNLYANGYIKAEPEVKYVLTPEHTQSYSAMANYYRDYLTKKGDIEKKKAQGSIPLYIDFSGVYEKKDSFLGIPYNNKIVLSTLSGINSALDYLYEQGITNVNIRLNDYTKNGQQLNAGTKLGLYSRVGSLKELEALADKLEDKGNTVYIDKTVLLSDKHSFFGSFYSQRDASKRLNRTIGIKHTYDLVIRKPEESINSQYLVSPKKYEQYAQSFLNSLPEIKGMGISESYAGQILFSDFNSEKAYTRSDAAAELEKVLEQYSKDNSVITNTGNFYTLKYSDAFLNMPLTSSSYLVQDAQVPFCQMVLHGSIDYAGNAVNTAKEPKYMILKSVESGASLYYSCIEKKDGELINTDFEKYISATPFDNSKQEISELYKKYNEALSVTYGQYIKAHEYINEFVTKTLYENSVCVIVNYSSQTVNVDGTEIAGMDFAVIKGYNN
;
A
#
# COMPACT_ATOMS: atom_id res chain seq x y z
N MET A 1 -13.66 -12.24 14.19
CA MET A 1 -13.60 -13.70 14.38
C MET A 1 -12.14 -14.12 14.39
N TYR A 2 -11.77 -15.12 15.19
CA TYR A 2 -10.43 -15.67 15.40
C TYR A 2 -10.46 -17.18 15.19
N SER A 3 -9.45 -17.76 14.52
CA SER A 3 -9.47 -19.17 14.12
C SER A 3 -9.59 -20.14 15.29
N THR A 4 -9.10 -19.76 16.48
CA THR A 4 -9.18 -20.60 17.69
C THR A 4 -10.61 -20.62 18.27
N PRO A 5 -11.12 -19.52 18.88
CA PRO A 5 -12.41 -19.56 19.57
C PRO A 5 -13.63 -19.66 18.61
N ASP A 6 -13.53 -19.13 17.39
CA ASP A 6 -14.67 -19.06 16.46
C ASP A 6 -14.66 -20.19 15.42
N SER A 7 -13.75 -21.16 15.54
CA SER A 7 -13.70 -22.34 14.64
C SER A 7 -13.07 -23.57 15.30
N ALA A 8 -11.80 -23.54 15.68
CA ALA A 8 -11.09 -24.74 16.15
C ALA A 8 -11.65 -25.29 17.47
N ASP A 9 -11.90 -24.44 18.46
CA ASP A 9 -12.47 -24.82 19.76
C ASP A 9 -13.92 -25.31 19.63
N LEU A 10 -14.61 -24.92 18.55
CA LEU A 10 -15.94 -25.40 18.18
C LEU A 10 -15.91 -26.74 17.41
N GLY A 11 -14.73 -27.31 17.14
CA GLY A 11 -14.58 -28.50 16.29
C GLY A 11 -14.87 -28.24 14.82
N GLN A 12 -14.90 -26.97 14.40
CA GLN A 12 -15.25 -26.53 13.04
C GLN A 12 -14.01 -26.33 12.13
N ALA A 13 -12.83 -26.79 12.55
CA ALA A 13 -11.62 -26.78 11.73
C ALA A 13 -11.31 -28.18 11.16
N LYS A 14 -11.16 -28.29 9.84
CA LYS A 14 -10.81 -29.56 9.16
C LYS A 14 -9.39 -29.50 8.60
N VAL A 15 -8.54 -30.43 9.01
CA VAL A 15 -7.12 -30.49 8.62
C VAL A 15 -6.91 -31.63 7.62
N TYR A 16 -6.22 -31.33 6.53
CA TYR A 16 -5.77 -32.29 5.53
C TYR A 16 -4.25 -32.18 5.42
N ILE A 17 -3.57 -33.33 5.38
CA ILE A 17 -2.11 -33.39 5.34
C ILE A 17 -1.71 -34.14 4.07
N ASP A 18 -0.80 -33.56 3.29
CA ASP A 18 -0.21 -34.16 2.10
C ASP A 18 1.30 -33.82 2.06
N ASN A 19 2.15 -34.80 2.40
CA ASN A 19 3.61 -34.65 2.43
C ASN A 19 4.08 -33.43 3.24
N ASP A 20 4.62 -32.41 2.55
CA ASP A 20 5.14 -31.15 3.10
C ASP A 20 4.06 -30.06 3.27
N LYS A 21 2.80 -30.38 2.97
CA LYS A 21 1.67 -29.45 3.00
C LYS A 21 0.60 -29.84 4.01
N ILE A 22 0.08 -28.82 4.69
CA ILE A 22 -1.07 -28.92 5.58
C ILE A 22 -2.11 -27.92 5.12
N ARG A 23 -3.31 -28.37 4.78
CA ARG A 23 -4.44 -27.49 4.47
C ARG A 23 -5.46 -27.53 5.60
N VAL A 24 -5.78 -26.37 6.14
CA VAL A 24 -6.79 -26.21 7.19
C VAL A 24 -7.97 -25.44 6.62
N TYR A 25 -9.15 -26.04 6.69
CA TYR A 25 -10.41 -25.36 6.41
C TYR A 25 -10.97 -24.86 7.73
N TYR A 26 -10.90 -23.55 7.96
CA TYR A 26 -11.57 -22.92 9.09
C TYR A 26 -13.00 -22.59 8.70
N ASP A 27 -13.93 -23.13 9.46
CA ASP A 27 -15.33 -22.80 9.34
C ASP A 27 -15.72 -21.89 10.52
N PHE A 28 -15.92 -20.60 10.21
CA PHE A 28 -16.13 -19.52 11.16
C PHE A 28 -17.61 -19.21 11.38
N GLY A 29 -17.92 -18.78 12.59
CA GLY A 29 -19.27 -18.44 13.04
C GLY A 29 -19.99 -19.67 13.58
N GLU A 30 -20.93 -19.44 14.49
CA GLU A 30 -21.71 -20.52 15.10
C GLU A 30 -22.57 -21.21 14.03
N GLU A 31 -22.37 -22.51 13.79
CA GLU A 31 -23.36 -23.32 13.08
C GLU A 31 -24.70 -23.40 13.83
N LYS A 32 -24.74 -22.96 15.10
CA LYS A 32 -25.90 -22.99 15.97
C LYS A 32 -26.30 -21.61 16.47
N LYS A 33 -26.94 -20.80 15.61
CA LYS A 33 -28.03 -19.97 16.15
C LYS A 33 -29.13 -20.95 16.56
N LEU A 34 -29.15 -21.32 17.83
CA LEU A 34 -30.20 -22.11 18.45
C LEU A 34 -31.53 -21.44 18.12
N TRP A 35 -32.31 -22.04 17.23
CA TRP A 35 -33.60 -21.48 16.85
C TRP A 35 -34.57 -21.63 18.03
N VAL A 36 -35.20 -20.53 18.42
CA VAL A 36 -36.30 -20.54 19.40
C VAL A 36 -37.55 -19.97 18.73
N PRO A 37 -38.75 -20.52 18.99
CA PRO A 37 -39.96 -20.02 18.37
C PRO A 37 -40.30 -18.63 18.93
N GLU A 38 -40.44 -17.60 18.09
CA GLU A 38 -40.92 -16.28 18.57
C GLU A 38 -42.39 -16.34 19.00
N VAL A 39 -43.14 -17.29 18.45
CA VAL A 39 -44.58 -17.46 18.65
C VAL A 39 -44.89 -18.95 18.75
N MET A 40 -45.72 -19.33 19.70
CA MET A 40 -46.24 -20.70 19.83
C MET A 40 -47.76 -20.67 19.86
N THR A 41 -48.39 -21.62 19.17
CA THR A 41 -49.82 -21.88 19.31
C THR A 41 -50.10 -22.50 20.68
N LYS A 42 -51.37 -22.48 21.10
CA LYS A 42 -51.78 -23.21 22.31
C LYS A 42 -51.44 -24.69 22.23
N LYS A 43 -51.58 -25.30 21.06
CA LYS A 43 -51.22 -26.71 20.83
C LYS A 43 -49.75 -26.97 21.16
N VAL A 44 -48.84 -26.17 20.60
CA VAL A 44 -47.40 -26.33 20.84
C VAL A 44 -47.05 -26.02 22.29
N TYR A 45 -47.58 -24.93 22.86
CA TYR A 45 -47.22 -24.51 24.20
C TYR A 45 -47.87 -25.37 25.30
N GLU A 46 -49.19 -25.52 25.27
CA GLU A 46 -49.96 -26.17 26.36
C GLU A 46 -50.00 -27.70 26.23
N GLU A 47 -50.07 -28.24 25.01
CA GLU A 47 -50.25 -29.68 24.79
C GLU A 47 -48.95 -30.42 24.52
N MET A 48 -47.92 -29.76 23.98
CA MET A 48 -46.62 -30.38 23.70
C MET A 48 -45.56 -29.96 24.73
N LEU A 49 -45.34 -28.66 24.91
CA LEU A 49 -44.25 -28.13 25.74
C LEU A 49 -44.52 -28.30 27.23
N LEU A 50 -45.64 -27.80 27.76
CA LEU A 50 -45.90 -27.87 29.20
C LEU A 50 -45.84 -29.31 29.77
N PRO A 51 -46.38 -30.37 29.14
CA PRO A 51 -46.31 -31.71 29.70
C PRO A 51 -44.88 -32.25 29.91
N ALA A 52 -43.93 -31.82 29.09
CA ALA A 52 -42.52 -32.21 29.19
C ALA A 52 -41.76 -31.50 30.32
N LEU A 53 -42.26 -30.36 30.82
CA LEU A 53 -41.53 -29.51 31.77
C LEU A 53 -41.87 -29.76 33.25
N SER A 54 -40.85 -29.64 34.11
CA SER A 54 -41.00 -29.59 35.57
C SER A 54 -41.73 -28.32 36.03
N SER A 55 -42.21 -28.32 37.28
CA SER A 55 -42.93 -27.16 37.85
C SER A 55 -42.10 -25.86 37.88
N SER A 56 -40.78 -25.96 38.02
CA SER A 56 -39.87 -24.80 37.98
C SER A 56 -39.67 -24.26 36.56
N GLU A 57 -39.61 -25.16 35.57
CA GLU A 57 -39.41 -24.80 34.16
C GLU A 57 -40.68 -24.19 33.58
N LYS A 58 -41.86 -24.77 33.89
CA LYS A 58 -43.18 -24.19 33.56
C LYS A 58 -43.33 -22.74 34.00
N ARG A 59 -42.94 -22.46 35.24
CA ARG A 59 -42.99 -21.10 35.80
C ARG A 59 -42.04 -20.15 35.08
N ARG A 60 -40.90 -20.66 34.62
CA ARG A 60 -39.86 -19.87 33.95
C ARG A 60 -40.25 -19.57 32.51
N ILE A 61 -40.64 -20.58 31.74
CA ILE A 61 -41.06 -20.43 30.35
C ILE A 61 -42.30 -19.54 30.23
N GLY A 62 -43.23 -19.61 31.19
CA GLY A 62 -44.39 -18.72 31.26
C GLY A 62 -44.09 -17.24 31.49
N ARG A 63 -42.88 -16.89 31.95
CA ARG A 63 -42.44 -15.48 31.98
C ARG A 63 -41.90 -14.99 30.65
N PHE A 64 -41.37 -15.91 29.83
CA PHE A 64 -40.81 -15.61 28.52
C PHE A 64 -41.85 -15.66 27.41
N TYR A 65 -42.91 -16.43 27.60
CA TYR A 65 -44.02 -16.57 26.68
C TYR A 65 -45.34 -16.31 27.40
N PRO A 66 -45.75 -15.04 27.59
CA PRO A 66 -47.09 -14.71 28.04
C PRO A 66 -48.13 -15.03 26.95
N LEU A 67 -49.36 -15.33 27.40
CA LEU A 67 -50.50 -15.57 26.52
C LEU A 67 -51.09 -14.24 26.05
N TYR A 68 -51.30 -14.12 24.74
CA TYR A 68 -52.03 -13.02 24.12
C TYR A 68 -53.35 -13.55 23.57
N SER A 69 -54.47 -13.00 24.02
CA SER A 69 -55.80 -13.35 23.54
C SER A 69 -56.79 -12.20 23.69
N LYS A 70 -58.00 -12.35 23.14
CA LYS A 70 -59.08 -11.37 23.33
C LYS A 70 -59.52 -11.21 24.79
N ASP A 71 -59.36 -12.27 25.58
CA ASP A 71 -59.82 -12.33 26.98
C ASP A 71 -58.69 -12.03 27.98
N ASP A 72 -57.45 -12.27 27.58
CA ASP A 72 -56.23 -12.00 28.37
C ASP A 72 -55.27 -11.12 27.56
N LYS A 73 -55.20 -9.84 27.93
CA LYS A 73 -54.49 -8.78 27.20
C LYS A 73 -53.35 -8.22 28.05
N PRO A 74 -52.11 -8.70 27.85
CA PRO A 74 -50.92 -8.05 28.40
C PRO A 74 -50.84 -6.57 27.98
N GLU A 75 -50.04 -5.77 28.70
CA GLU A 75 -49.96 -4.31 28.49
C GLU A 75 -49.61 -3.91 27.05
N ASP A 76 -48.83 -4.73 26.35
CA ASP A 76 -48.39 -4.52 24.97
C ASP A 76 -49.28 -5.22 23.92
N TYR A 77 -50.45 -5.75 24.30
CA TYR A 77 -51.36 -6.48 23.41
C TYR A 77 -51.68 -5.72 22.12
N ASN A 78 -51.98 -4.42 22.20
CA ASN A 78 -52.29 -3.61 21.01
C ASN A 78 -51.08 -3.43 20.07
N SER A 79 -49.85 -3.52 20.61
CA SER A 79 -48.62 -3.51 19.82
C SER A 79 -48.45 -4.84 19.10
N LYS A 80 -48.58 -5.96 19.82
CA LYS A 80 -48.48 -7.31 19.26
C LYS A 80 -49.62 -7.61 18.26
N LEU A 81 -50.82 -7.07 18.45
CA LEU A 81 -51.95 -7.19 17.52
C LEU A 81 -51.66 -6.58 16.14
N LYS A 82 -50.87 -5.49 16.09
CA LYS A 82 -50.42 -4.91 14.81
C LYS A 82 -49.41 -5.81 14.09
N LYS A 83 -48.56 -6.52 14.85
CA LYS A 83 -47.55 -7.44 14.31
C LYS A 83 -48.16 -8.80 13.93
N TYR A 84 -49.15 -9.26 14.70
CA TYR A 84 -49.81 -10.55 14.53
C TYR A 84 -51.34 -10.38 14.50
N PRO A 85 -51.93 -9.98 13.36
CA PRO A 85 -53.38 -9.78 13.24
C PRO A 85 -54.22 -11.02 13.56
N VAL A 86 -53.63 -12.21 13.49
CA VAL A 86 -54.28 -13.49 13.84
C VAL A 86 -54.75 -13.55 15.31
N LEU A 87 -54.20 -12.70 16.19
CA LEU A 87 -54.63 -12.56 17.59
C LEU A 87 -56.10 -12.15 17.74
N GLU A 88 -56.74 -11.62 16.68
CA GLU A 88 -58.19 -11.39 16.66
C GLU A 88 -59.01 -12.69 16.63
N LYS A 89 -58.40 -13.81 16.22
CA LYS A 89 -59.10 -15.08 15.98
C LYS A 89 -58.57 -16.20 16.85
N GLU A 90 -57.28 -16.16 17.21
CA GLU A 90 -56.61 -17.24 17.91
C GLU A 90 -55.70 -16.69 19.02
N ALA A 91 -55.57 -17.44 20.12
CA ALA A 91 -54.69 -17.07 21.21
C ALA A 91 -53.28 -17.62 20.97
N LEU A 92 -52.25 -16.79 21.20
CA LEU A 92 -50.86 -17.15 20.95
C LEU A 92 -49.99 -16.87 22.16
N TYR A 93 -49.00 -17.71 22.37
CA TYR A 93 -47.91 -17.50 23.31
C TYR A 93 -46.77 -16.81 22.57
N ILE A 94 -46.46 -15.55 22.91
CA ILE A 94 -45.51 -14.73 22.16
C ILE A 94 -44.31 -14.42 23.05
N MET A 95 -43.11 -14.61 22.51
CA MET A 95 -41.87 -14.34 23.21
C MET A 95 -41.77 -12.86 23.63
N THR A 96 -41.34 -12.61 24.86
CA THR A 96 -41.09 -11.26 25.37
C THR A 96 -39.87 -10.64 24.69
N ASP A 97 -39.88 -9.31 24.55
CA ASP A 97 -38.77 -8.57 23.92
C ASP A 97 -37.51 -8.51 24.83
N GLU A 98 -37.60 -8.97 26.09
CA GLU A 98 -36.55 -8.92 27.12
C GLU A 98 -35.94 -10.30 27.46
N LEU A 99 -36.00 -11.30 26.56
CA LEU A 99 -35.44 -12.63 26.81
C LEU A 99 -33.90 -12.58 26.89
N PRO A 100 -33.26 -12.91 28.04
CA PRO A 100 -31.79 -12.94 28.11
C PRO A 100 -31.19 -14.09 27.29
N GLU A 101 -30.12 -13.82 26.52
CA GLU A 101 -29.49 -14.78 25.59
C GLU A 101 -29.16 -16.15 26.21
N ARG A 102 -28.73 -16.19 27.47
CA ARG A 102 -28.43 -17.44 28.20
C ARG A 102 -29.59 -18.45 28.28
N PHE A 103 -30.82 -18.03 28.02
CA PHE A 103 -32.00 -18.90 28.04
C PHE A 103 -32.37 -19.46 26.66
N TYR A 104 -31.73 -19.01 25.58
CA TYR A 104 -32.00 -19.52 24.22
C TYR A 104 -31.64 -21.01 24.10
N GLU A 105 -30.52 -21.43 24.68
CA GLU A 105 -30.12 -22.84 24.73
C GLU A 105 -31.10 -23.70 25.53
N GLU A 106 -31.58 -23.18 26.66
CA GLU A 106 -32.58 -23.86 27.49
C GLU A 106 -33.89 -24.07 26.70
N ILE A 107 -34.40 -23.03 26.03
CA ILE A 107 -35.64 -23.09 25.24
C ILE A 107 -35.48 -24.00 24.03
N TYR A 108 -34.35 -23.92 23.32
CA TYR A 108 -34.05 -24.80 22.19
C TYR A 108 -34.07 -26.27 22.62
N ASN A 109 -33.44 -26.59 23.75
CA ASN A 109 -33.43 -27.97 24.26
C ASN A 109 -34.84 -28.47 24.59
N TYR A 110 -35.74 -27.62 25.08
CA TYR A 110 -37.15 -28.00 25.26
C TYR A 110 -37.85 -28.30 23.93
N MET A 111 -37.57 -27.54 22.88
CA MET A 111 -38.15 -27.79 21.55
C MET A 111 -37.65 -29.12 20.97
N VAL A 112 -36.37 -29.42 21.14
CA VAL A 112 -35.77 -30.71 20.76
C VAL A 112 -36.42 -31.87 21.53
N GLU A 113 -36.63 -31.71 22.85
CA GLU A 113 -37.24 -32.75 23.69
C GLU A 113 -38.67 -33.11 23.26
N ILE A 114 -39.45 -32.13 22.81
CA ILE A 114 -40.82 -32.35 22.33
C ILE A 114 -40.92 -32.67 20.82
N GLY A 115 -39.78 -32.75 20.12
CA GLY A 115 -39.71 -33.02 18.68
C GLY A 115 -40.29 -31.90 17.81
N TYR A 116 -40.29 -30.66 18.29
CA TYR A 116 -40.76 -29.50 17.54
C TYR A 116 -39.58 -28.81 16.84
N GLU A 117 -39.42 -29.09 15.54
CA GLU A 117 -38.30 -28.60 14.73
C GLU A 117 -38.62 -27.29 13.98
N LYS A 118 -37.60 -26.62 13.44
CA LYS A 118 -37.74 -25.31 12.79
C LYS A 118 -38.67 -25.36 11.59
N GLU A 119 -38.62 -26.45 10.82
CA GLU A 119 -39.46 -26.71 9.66
C GLU A 119 -40.95 -26.75 10.06
N GLN A 120 -41.28 -27.44 11.15
CA GLN A 120 -42.65 -27.50 11.68
C GLN A 120 -43.12 -26.12 12.16
N TYR A 121 -42.25 -25.36 12.79
CA TYR A 121 -42.55 -23.99 13.19
C TYR A 121 -42.85 -23.07 12.00
N LEU A 122 -42.08 -23.17 10.92
CA LEU A 122 -42.33 -22.39 9.70
C LEU A 122 -43.67 -22.77 9.05
N GLU A 123 -44.04 -24.05 9.05
CA GLU A 123 -45.36 -24.50 8.59
C GLU A 123 -46.49 -23.96 9.45
N ASP A 124 -46.36 -24.04 10.78
CA ASP A 124 -47.34 -23.53 11.73
C ASP A 124 -47.52 -22.00 11.56
N MET A 125 -46.43 -21.23 11.45
CA MET A 125 -46.50 -19.78 11.22
C MET A 125 -47.14 -19.43 9.88
N LYS A 126 -46.80 -20.17 8.81
CA LYS A 126 -47.43 -20.00 7.49
C LYS A 126 -48.93 -20.28 7.54
N SER A 127 -49.36 -21.29 8.30
CA SER A 127 -50.78 -21.61 8.47
C SER A 127 -51.56 -20.50 9.19
N LEU A 128 -50.89 -19.74 10.07
CA LEU A 128 -51.43 -18.58 10.78
C LEU A 128 -51.35 -17.27 9.97
N GLY A 129 -50.74 -17.29 8.80
CA GLY A 129 -50.47 -16.09 7.98
C GLY A 129 -49.43 -15.16 8.60
N ILE A 130 -48.54 -15.68 9.45
CA ILE A 130 -47.44 -14.96 10.06
C ILE A 130 -46.20 -15.11 9.16
N GLU A 131 -45.72 -13.99 8.61
CA GLU A 131 -44.40 -13.96 7.98
C GLU A 131 -43.33 -13.90 9.07
N VAL A 132 -42.60 -15.00 9.24
CA VAL A 132 -41.41 -15.03 10.10
C VAL A 132 -40.32 -14.27 9.37
N ALA A 133 -39.92 -13.11 9.89
CA ALA A 133 -38.68 -12.49 9.46
C ALA A 133 -37.56 -13.50 9.75
N GLU A 134 -36.79 -13.90 8.73
CA GLU A 134 -35.58 -14.67 8.97
C GLU A 134 -34.76 -13.89 10.01
N GLY A 135 -34.57 -14.49 11.19
CA GLY A 135 -33.80 -13.85 12.25
C GLY A 135 -32.47 -13.39 11.69
N GLU A 136 -31.94 -12.26 12.19
CA GLU A 136 -30.70 -11.68 11.67
C GLU A 136 -29.68 -12.78 11.45
N ALA A 137 -29.19 -12.94 10.21
CA ALA A 137 -28.18 -13.95 9.94
C ALA A 137 -26.98 -13.69 10.86
N SER A 138 -26.30 -14.74 11.35
CA SER A 138 -25.01 -14.53 12.00
C SER A 138 -23.94 -14.40 10.93
N PRO A 139 -22.89 -13.59 11.13
CA PRO A 139 -21.73 -13.64 10.25
C PRO A 139 -21.14 -15.05 10.29
N GLY A 140 -20.67 -15.55 9.14
CA GLY A 140 -20.03 -16.87 9.06
C GLY A 140 -19.34 -17.07 7.72
N PHE A 141 -18.16 -17.68 7.74
CA PHE A 141 -17.26 -17.75 6.60
C PHE A 141 -16.50 -19.06 6.58
N LYS A 142 -16.28 -19.63 5.40
CA LYS A 142 -15.34 -20.74 5.22
C LYS A 142 -14.05 -20.22 4.62
N ILE A 143 -12.94 -20.38 5.34
CA ILE A 143 -11.63 -19.85 4.93
C ILE A 143 -10.59 -21.00 4.93
N PRO A 144 -10.13 -21.43 3.74
CA PRO A 144 -9.04 -22.38 3.61
C PRO A 144 -7.66 -21.71 3.64
N VAL A 145 -6.77 -22.24 4.47
CA VAL A 145 -5.36 -21.83 4.55
C VAL A 145 -4.47 -23.06 4.31
N GLU A 146 -3.54 -22.95 3.38
CA GLU A 146 -2.50 -23.95 3.11
C GLU A 146 -1.18 -23.51 3.73
N TYR A 147 -0.55 -24.41 4.48
CA TYR A 147 0.78 -24.25 5.04
C TYR A 147 1.73 -25.20 4.32
N LYS A 148 2.92 -24.74 3.94
CA LYS A 148 3.94 -25.56 3.29
C LYS A 148 5.27 -25.41 4.01
N LEU A 149 5.91 -26.52 4.37
CA LEU A 149 7.26 -26.49 4.95
C LEU A 149 8.32 -26.24 3.87
N ASP A 150 9.29 -25.41 4.21
CA ASP A 150 10.49 -25.13 3.42
C ASP A 150 11.75 -25.44 4.25
N ASN A 151 12.92 -25.47 3.62
CA ASN A 151 14.20 -25.78 4.30
C ASN A 151 14.56 -24.80 5.43
N ASP A 152 14.08 -23.56 5.36
CA ASP A 152 14.42 -22.45 6.24
C ASP A 152 13.22 -21.89 7.01
N GLY A 153 12.06 -22.56 6.96
CA GLY A 153 10.83 -22.14 7.61
C GLY A 153 9.58 -22.73 6.95
N PHE A 154 8.58 -21.90 6.66
CA PHE A 154 7.32 -22.33 6.04
C PHE A 154 6.63 -21.18 5.31
N SER A 155 5.68 -21.48 4.41
CA SER A 155 4.73 -20.50 3.86
C SER A 155 3.31 -20.76 4.34
N ALA A 156 2.50 -19.70 4.42
CA ALA A 156 1.07 -19.74 4.71
C ALA A 156 0.31 -19.00 3.61
N LYS A 157 -0.63 -19.70 2.96
CA LYS A 157 -1.36 -19.24 1.78
C LYS A 157 -2.87 -19.30 1.99
N VAL A 158 -3.56 -18.20 1.74
CA VAL A 158 -5.03 -18.14 1.75
C VAL A 158 -5.56 -18.48 0.36
N LEU A 159 -6.37 -19.52 0.24
CA LEU A 159 -6.98 -19.93 -1.02
C LEU A 159 -8.27 -19.16 -1.26
N THR A 160 -8.15 -17.91 -1.71
CA THR A 160 -9.28 -16.96 -1.91
C THR A 160 -10.36 -17.49 -2.83
N SER A 161 -9.98 -18.28 -3.84
CA SER A 161 -10.87 -18.97 -4.76
C SER A 161 -11.84 -19.96 -4.08
N MET A 162 -11.54 -20.39 -2.86
CA MET A 162 -12.32 -21.36 -2.09
C MET A 162 -12.99 -20.74 -0.85
N ILE A 163 -12.92 -19.41 -0.69
CA ILE A 163 -13.65 -18.72 0.39
C ILE A 163 -15.14 -18.70 0.07
N THR A 164 -15.98 -18.83 1.09
CA THR A 164 -17.43 -18.75 0.95
C THR A 164 -18.04 -18.01 2.13
N ASP A 165 -18.85 -16.99 1.84
CA ASP A 165 -19.78 -16.39 2.82
C ASP A 165 -20.92 -17.38 3.09
N LYS A 166 -21.28 -17.62 4.36
CA LYS A 166 -22.39 -18.54 4.70
C LYS A 166 -23.77 -17.97 4.40
N ASN A 167 -23.87 -16.66 4.20
CA ASN A 167 -25.11 -15.96 3.87
C ASN A 167 -24.81 -14.64 3.15
N ASP A 168 -25.82 -14.07 2.49
CA ASP A 168 -25.69 -12.84 1.71
C ASP A 168 -25.71 -11.54 2.55
N SER A 169 -25.93 -11.64 3.87
CA SER A 169 -26.00 -10.47 4.76
C SER A 169 -24.62 -10.01 5.24
N TYR A 170 -23.61 -10.88 5.20
CA TYR A 170 -22.25 -10.59 5.65
C TYR A 170 -21.24 -11.00 4.60
N HIS A 171 -20.31 -10.09 4.29
CA HIS A 171 -19.21 -10.33 3.37
C HIS A 171 -17.87 -10.23 4.07
N LEU A 172 -17.00 -11.20 3.85
CA LEU A 172 -15.62 -11.17 4.35
C LEU A 172 -14.82 -10.06 3.64
N THR A 173 -14.30 -9.10 4.41
CA THR A 173 -13.50 -7.98 3.86
C THR A 173 -12.01 -8.21 4.02
N ASP A 174 -11.57 -8.62 5.21
CA ASP A 174 -10.18 -8.65 5.61
C ASP A 174 -9.81 -9.96 6.32
N ILE A 175 -8.61 -10.46 6.03
CA ILE A 175 -8.03 -11.62 6.72
C ILE A 175 -6.70 -11.22 7.35
N ALA A 176 -6.65 -11.21 8.68
CA ALA A 176 -5.40 -11.08 9.44
C ALA A 176 -4.72 -12.45 9.52
N LEU A 177 -3.73 -12.69 8.67
CA LEU A 177 -3.06 -13.98 8.57
C LEU A 177 -2.07 -14.17 9.72
N LEU A 178 -2.28 -15.22 10.51
CA LEU A 178 -1.38 -15.61 11.61
C LEU A 178 -1.07 -14.49 12.62
N SER A 179 -2.05 -13.63 12.94
CA SER A 179 -1.87 -12.48 13.84
C SER A 179 -1.46 -12.82 15.28
N GLY A 180 -1.61 -14.08 15.70
CA GLY A 180 -1.17 -14.59 17.00
C GLY A 180 0.17 -15.35 16.97
N PHE A 181 0.81 -15.52 15.80
CA PHE A 181 1.98 -16.40 15.65
C PHE A 181 3.20 -15.96 16.47
N ASN A 182 3.39 -14.65 16.61
CA ASN A 182 4.57 -14.08 17.27
C ASN A 182 4.24 -13.37 18.58
N THR A 183 3.12 -13.72 19.20
CA THR A 183 2.63 -13.03 20.40
C THR A 183 3.54 -13.24 21.62
N GLY A 184 3.86 -12.14 22.30
CA GLY A 184 4.42 -12.20 23.66
C GLY A 184 5.94 -12.22 23.80
N ILE A 185 6.68 -11.90 22.73
CA ILE A 185 8.13 -11.70 22.80
C ILE A 185 8.43 -10.22 23.10
N ASP A 186 9.09 -9.96 24.22
CA ASP A 186 9.52 -8.64 24.70
C ASP A 186 10.85 -8.75 25.47
N THR A 187 11.91 -9.19 24.80
CA THR A 187 13.26 -9.32 25.40
C THR A 187 14.20 -8.21 24.95
N GLU A 188 15.29 -7.99 25.69
CA GLU A 188 16.38 -7.11 25.27
C GLU A 188 16.81 -7.40 23.82
N ASN A 189 17.07 -6.33 23.06
CA ASN A 189 17.46 -6.35 21.65
C ASN A 189 16.44 -6.97 20.67
N SER A 190 15.20 -7.23 21.10
CA SER A 190 14.12 -7.64 20.19
C SER A 190 13.40 -6.42 19.60
N TYR A 191 13.16 -6.46 18.30
CA TYR A 191 12.50 -5.37 17.58
C TYR A 191 11.71 -5.89 16.39
N TYR A 192 10.70 -5.15 15.96
CA TYR A 192 10.10 -5.35 14.66
C TYR A 192 10.82 -4.55 13.58
N LEU A 193 11.01 -5.17 12.41
CA LEU A 193 11.32 -4.45 11.18
C LEU A 193 10.03 -4.24 10.40
N VAL A 194 9.70 -2.98 10.11
CA VAL A 194 8.57 -2.59 9.26
C VAL A 194 9.08 -1.88 8.01
N PRO A 195 8.47 -2.09 6.83
CA PRO A 195 8.98 -1.59 5.55
C PRO A 195 8.56 -0.14 5.29
N ASP A 196 8.51 0.70 6.31
CA ASP A 196 8.12 2.11 6.17
C ASP A 196 9.25 2.93 5.52
N GLY A 197 9.04 3.38 4.27
CA GLY A 197 10.05 4.12 3.51
C GLY A 197 11.30 3.28 3.26
N SER A 198 12.45 3.74 3.77
CA SER A 198 13.71 2.98 3.71
C SER A 198 13.70 1.73 4.60
N GLY A 199 12.81 1.69 5.60
CA GLY A 199 12.76 0.70 6.67
C GLY A 199 12.79 1.37 8.05
N ALA A 200 12.07 0.80 9.01
CA ALA A 200 12.06 1.31 10.39
C ALA A 200 12.03 0.17 11.41
N LEU A 201 12.56 0.46 12.61
CA LEU A 201 12.57 -0.46 13.74
C LEU A 201 11.59 0.00 14.80
N ILE A 202 10.89 -0.95 15.40
CA ILE A 202 10.04 -0.76 16.58
C ILE A 202 10.62 -1.64 17.69
N ASN A 203 11.19 -1.04 18.73
CA ASN A 203 11.75 -1.75 19.87
C ASN A 203 10.61 -2.40 20.67
N LEU A 204 10.82 -3.65 21.10
CA LEU A 204 9.85 -4.40 21.89
C LEU A 204 10.15 -4.36 23.39
N PHE A 205 11.34 -3.89 23.77
CA PHE A 205 11.85 -3.85 25.14
C PHE A 205 11.97 -2.43 25.70
N ASP A 206 10.92 -1.64 25.57
CA ASP A 206 10.81 -0.31 26.16
C ASP A 206 9.35 0.02 26.45
N ASN A 207 9.14 1.15 27.13
CA ASN A 207 7.84 1.53 27.69
C ASN A 207 6.90 2.24 26.69
N LYS A 208 7.31 2.45 25.42
CA LYS A 208 6.40 3.03 24.42
C LYS A 208 5.25 2.06 24.13
N SER A 209 4.08 2.60 23.80
CA SER A 209 2.95 1.82 23.31
C SER A 209 2.43 2.45 22.02
N GLY A 210 1.67 1.68 21.25
CA GLY A 210 1.10 2.16 20.00
C GLY A 210 1.00 1.05 18.96
N SER A 211 0.55 1.45 17.79
CA SER A 211 0.38 0.58 16.64
C SER A 211 0.93 1.25 15.39
N PHE A 212 1.56 0.46 14.55
CA PHE A 212 1.90 0.79 13.19
C PHE A 212 0.90 0.09 12.26
N SER A 213 0.38 0.81 11.27
CA SER A 213 -0.49 0.24 10.23
C SER A 213 -0.18 0.92 8.92
N LYS A 214 0.13 0.12 7.88
CA LYS A 214 0.47 0.66 6.58
C LYS A 214 0.09 -0.28 5.44
N VAL A 215 -0.62 0.25 4.46
CA VAL A 215 -0.90 -0.45 3.21
C VAL A 215 0.38 -0.44 2.37
N LEU A 216 0.75 -1.60 1.81
CA LEU A 216 1.85 -1.67 0.86
C LEU A 216 1.55 -0.84 -0.39
N TYR A 217 2.58 -0.28 -1.02
CA TYR A 217 2.50 0.45 -2.29
C TYR A 217 1.64 1.72 -2.28
N GLY A 218 1.33 2.25 -1.11
CA GLY A 218 0.57 3.49 -0.94
C GLY A 218 -0.95 3.26 -0.88
N TYR A 219 -1.69 4.37 -0.79
CA TYR A 219 -3.14 4.34 -0.64
C TYR A 219 -3.87 4.17 -1.97
N ASP A 220 -5.01 3.48 -1.94
CA ASP A 220 -5.90 3.39 -3.09
C ASP A 220 -6.77 4.65 -3.17
N TYR A 221 -6.51 5.48 -4.19
CA TYR A 221 -7.26 6.73 -4.41
C TYR A 221 -8.70 6.51 -4.91
N THR A 222 -9.13 5.27 -5.18
CA THR A 222 -10.51 4.95 -5.59
C THR A 222 -11.44 4.54 -4.46
N VAL A 223 -10.91 4.35 -3.26
CA VAL A 223 -11.68 4.06 -2.04
C VAL A 223 -11.68 5.30 -1.15
N GLN A 224 -12.81 5.65 -0.52
CA GLN A 224 -12.87 6.85 0.31
C GLN A 224 -11.97 6.73 1.53
N LYS A 225 -11.22 7.80 1.82
CA LYS A 225 -10.59 8.00 3.12
C LYS A 225 -11.07 9.30 3.73
N ASN A 226 -11.45 9.25 5.01
CA ASN A 226 -12.05 10.38 5.70
C ASN A 226 -11.05 11.41 6.26
N GLN A 227 -9.72 11.19 6.15
CA GLN A 227 -8.68 12.20 6.44
C GLN A 227 -7.25 11.68 6.17
N PHE A 228 -6.36 12.58 5.74
CA PHE A 228 -4.91 12.38 5.81
C PHE A 228 -4.39 13.02 7.11
N SER A 229 -3.82 12.21 8.01
CA SER A 229 -3.27 12.70 9.29
C SER A 229 -1.80 13.14 9.19
N GLN A 230 -1.03 12.64 8.21
CA GLN A 230 0.40 12.91 8.03
C GLN A 230 0.85 12.58 6.60
N VAL A 231 1.85 13.31 6.09
CA VAL A 231 2.60 12.91 4.87
C VAL A 231 3.49 11.73 5.26
N ALA A 232 3.19 10.55 4.73
CA ALA A 232 3.89 9.31 5.05
C ALA A 232 4.62 8.79 3.80
N GLN A 233 5.76 8.13 3.98
CA GLN A 233 6.46 7.43 2.89
C GLN A 233 5.63 6.24 2.37
N ASN A 234 5.97 5.64 1.23
CA ASN A 234 5.34 4.37 0.87
C ASN A 234 5.96 3.21 1.67
N ALA A 235 5.19 2.14 1.87
CA ALA A 235 5.77 0.86 2.23
C ALA A 235 6.14 0.11 0.94
N ILE A 236 7.44 0.03 0.66
CA ILE A 236 7.95 -0.27 -0.68
C ILE A 236 8.19 -1.76 -0.87
N PHE A 237 8.65 -2.46 0.17
CA PHE A 237 8.95 -3.89 0.10
C PHE A 237 7.92 -4.72 0.87
N PRO A 238 7.50 -5.87 0.31
CA PRO A 238 6.49 -6.73 0.91
C PRO A 238 7.07 -7.62 2.01
N VAL A 239 7.76 -7.02 2.99
CA VAL A 239 8.46 -7.75 4.04
C VAL A 239 8.21 -7.16 5.42
N PHE A 240 8.29 -8.00 6.44
CA PHE A 240 8.28 -7.58 7.84
C PHE A 240 9.04 -8.62 8.67
N ALA A 241 9.42 -8.27 9.89
CA ALA A 241 10.18 -9.19 10.71
C ALA A 241 9.98 -8.96 12.20
N GLN A 242 10.33 -9.98 12.98
CA GLN A 242 10.69 -9.85 14.38
C GLN A 242 12.12 -10.33 14.54
N ALA A 243 13.04 -9.42 14.83
CA ALA A 243 14.40 -9.79 15.18
C ALA A 243 14.45 -10.27 16.63
N HIS A 244 15.07 -11.42 16.84
CA HIS A 244 15.35 -12.01 18.16
C HIS A 244 16.52 -12.99 18.01
N SER A 245 17.33 -13.14 19.06
CA SER A 245 18.56 -13.95 19.02
C SER A 245 18.34 -15.42 18.66
N THR A 246 17.21 -16.02 19.07
CA THR A 246 16.92 -17.45 18.84
C THR A 246 15.57 -17.74 18.18
N ASN A 247 14.62 -16.80 18.23
CA ASN A 247 13.19 -17.02 17.92
C ASN A 247 12.67 -15.93 16.98
N GLY A 248 13.58 -15.33 16.22
CA GLY A 248 13.23 -14.31 15.25
C GLY A 248 12.67 -14.92 13.98
N PHE A 249 11.89 -14.15 13.24
CA PHE A 249 11.45 -14.53 11.90
C PHE A 249 11.59 -13.37 10.93
N PHE A 250 11.78 -13.70 9.66
CA PHE A 250 11.69 -12.76 8.54
C PHE A 250 10.58 -13.22 7.60
N ALA A 251 9.58 -12.36 7.38
CA ALA A 251 8.42 -12.67 6.58
C ALA A 251 8.45 -11.93 5.24
N ILE A 252 8.17 -12.66 4.16
CA ILE A 252 8.06 -12.14 2.78
C ILE A 252 6.65 -12.45 2.30
N VAL A 253 5.86 -11.42 1.98
CA VAL A 253 4.58 -11.58 1.29
C VAL A 253 4.88 -11.86 -0.18
N GLN A 254 4.72 -13.10 -0.60
CA GLN A 254 5.09 -13.59 -1.94
C GLN A 254 4.03 -13.28 -3.00
N THR A 255 2.75 -13.25 -2.59
CA THR A 255 1.59 -12.95 -3.43
C THR A 255 0.54 -12.20 -2.61
N GLY A 256 -0.29 -11.37 -3.27
CA GLY A 256 -1.36 -10.61 -2.61
C GLY A 256 -0.87 -9.43 -1.78
N ASP A 257 0.40 -9.05 -1.94
CA ASP A 257 1.04 -7.88 -1.36
C ASP A 257 0.37 -6.57 -1.76
N GLU A 258 -0.25 -6.47 -2.94
CA GLU A 258 -1.00 -5.25 -3.32
C GLU A 258 -2.28 -5.03 -2.51
N ALA A 259 -2.80 -6.10 -1.90
CA ALA A 259 -3.95 -6.08 -0.99
C ALA A 259 -3.52 -6.08 0.50
N CYS A 260 -2.21 -6.05 0.77
CA CYS A 260 -1.66 -6.21 2.10
C CYS A 260 -1.59 -4.88 2.87
N THR A 261 -2.12 -4.90 4.07
CA THR A 261 -1.82 -3.95 5.14
C THR A 261 -0.95 -4.65 6.18
N LEU A 262 0.23 -4.09 6.46
CA LEU A 262 1.07 -4.56 7.55
C LEU A 262 0.66 -3.86 8.84
N LEU A 263 0.46 -4.65 9.89
CA LEU A 263 0.15 -4.17 11.23
C LEU A 263 1.21 -4.65 12.20
N ALA A 264 1.71 -3.73 13.04
CA ALA A 264 2.55 -4.05 14.18
C ALA A 264 1.99 -3.38 15.43
N ASN A 265 1.63 -4.15 16.43
CA ASN A 265 1.12 -3.64 17.70
C ASN A 265 2.14 -3.87 18.79
N LYS A 266 2.25 -2.87 19.67
CA LYS A 266 3.03 -2.95 20.89
C LYS A 266 2.11 -2.99 22.11
N LYS A 267 2.47 -3.85 23.07
CA LYS A 267 1.82 -4.05 24.35
C LYS A 267 1.72 -2.73 25.11
N GLY A 268 0.60 -2.53 25.79
CA GLY A 268 0.27 -1.28 26.46
C GLY A 268 -1.18 -0.93 26.17
N SER A 269 -1.42 -0.10 25.15
CA SER A 269 -2.77 0.10 24.60
C SER A 269 -3.32 -1.16 23.91
N ASN A 270 -2.44 -2.04 23.44
CA ASN A 270 -2.79 -3.34 22.87
C ASN A 270 -2.54 -4.45 23.90
N LEU A 271 -3.31 -5.54 23.78
CA LEU A 271 -3.21 -6.69 24.68
C LEU A 271 -1.85 -7.39 24.63
N SER A 272 -1.17 -7.35 23.47
CA SER A 272 0.12 -7.99 23.28
C SER A 272 0.95 -7.35 22.16
N ASN A 273 2.23 -7.71 22.12
CA ASN A 273 3.09 -7.47 20.97
C ASN A 273 2.72 -8.45 19.86
N ASN A 274 2.42 -7.97 18.65
CA ASN A 274 2.36 -8.81 17.44
C ASN A 274 2.67 -8.01 16.17
N ILE A 275 3.12 -8.70 15.12
CA ILE A 275 3.27 -8.12 13.77
C ILE A 275 2.81 -9.13 12.74
N TYR A 276 1.96 -8.70 11.80
CA TYR A 276 1.34 -9.59 10.84
C TYR A 276 0.86 -8.86 9.58
N ALA A 277 0.60 -9.64 8.53
CA ALA A 277 -0.03 -9.20 7.31
C ALA A 277 -1.55 -9.38 7.38
N GLN A 278 -2.29 -8.32 7.03
CA GLN A 278 -3.73 -8.36 6.82
C GLN A 278 -4.03 -8.14 5.34
N PHE A 279 -4.85 -9.00 4.74
CA PHE A 279 -5.20 -8.92 3.33
C PHE A 279 -6.63 -8.46 3.16
N ASN A 280 -6.84 -7.37 2.42
CA ASN A 280 -8.18 -6.97 1.98
C ASN A 280 -8.62 -7.86 0.82
N VAL A 281 -9.43 -8.88 1.12
CA VAL A 281 -9.91 -9.85 0.14
C VAL A 281 -11.18 -9.40 -0.57
N CYS A 282 -11.94 -8.47 0.02
CA CYS A 282 -13.06 -7.78 -0.63
C CYS A 282 -13.00 -6.29 -0.31
N ALA A 283 -12.93 -5.45 -1.34
CA ALA A 283 -12.89 -4.01 -1.17
C ALA A 283 -14.26 -3.47 -0.72
N THR A 284 -14.25 -2.48 0.16
CA THR A 284 -15.45 -1.83 0.69
C THR A 284 -15.41 -0.32 0.56
N ASP A 285 -16.55 0.32 0.34
CA ASP A 285 -16.72 1.78 0.41
C ASP A 285 -18.08 2.10 1.05
N VAL A 286 -18.35 3.36 1.34
CA VAL A 286 -19.64 3.78 1.91
C VAL A 286 -20.37 4.67 0.92
N SER A 287 -21.65 4.39 0.69
CA SER A 287 -22.50 5.33 -0.05
C SER A 287 -22.86 6.52 0.85
N VAL A 288 -22.29 7.69 0.56
CA VAL A 288 -22.69 8.99 1.14
C VAL A 288 -23.76 9.72 0.31
N THR A 289 -24.32 9.06 -0.71
CA THR A 289 -25.35 9.64 -1.58
C THR A 289 -26.64 9.91 -0.79
N GLY A 290 -26.99 11.18 -0.56
CA GLY A 290 -28.25 11.57 0.07
C GLY A 290 -28.16 12.02 1.52
N GLU A 291 -27.00 12.45 2.03
CA GLU A 291 -26.90 13.11 3.35
C GLU A 291 -27.84 14.33 3.47
N SER A 292 -27.97 15.11 2.38
CA SER A 292 -28.94 16.21 2.25
C SER A 292 -30.41 15.75 2.26
N LEU A 293 -30.65 14.47 1.97
CA LEU A 293 -31.95 13.79 1.95
C LEU A 293 -32.17 12.87 3.17
N ARG A 294 -31.28 12.88 4.17
CA ARG A 294 -31.29 12.00 5.37
C ARG A 294 -31.31 10.50 5.05
N ILE A 295 -30.77 10.09 3.91
CA ILE A 295 -30.58 8.66 3.59
C ILE A 295 -29.40 8.15 4.43
N LYS A 296 -29.60 7.07 5.18
CA LYS A 296 -28.54 6.47 5.98
C LYS A 296 -27.44 5.91 5.07
N PRO A 297 -26.15 6.14 5.38
CA PRO A 297 -25.06 5.50 4.68
C PRO A 297 -25.19 3.97 4.75
N TYR A 298 -24.83 3.29 3.67
CA TYR A 298 -24.72 1.82 3.62
C TYR A 298 -23.39 1.41 2.99
N ASN A 299 -22.90 0.23 3.38
CA ASN A 299 -21.65 -0.32 2.88
C ASN A 299 -21.84 -0.86 1.46
N LEU A 300 -20.88 -0.55 0.60
CA LEU A 300 -20.71 -1.09 -0.74
C LEU A 300 -19.57 -2.11 -0.70
N TYR A 301 -19.76 -3.23 -1.37
CA TYR A 301 -18.76 -4.30 -1.49
C TYR A 301 -18.40 -4.50 -2.96
N ALA A 302 -17.14 -4.84 -3.23
CA ALA A 302 -16.74 -5.31 -4.54
C ALA A 302 -17.43 -6.64 -4.88
N ASN A 303 -17.59 -6.90 -6.17
CA ASN A 303 -18.21 -8.15 -6.63
C ASN A 303 -17.20 -9.32 -6.51
N GLY A 304 -17.35 -10.13 -5.47
CA GLY A 304 -16.50 -11.27 -5.18
C GLY A 304 -15.16 -10.91 -4.53
N TYR A 305 -14.37 -11.94 -4.23
CA TYR A 305 -13.03 -11.77 -3.65
C TYR A 305 -11.96 -11.51 -4.70
N ILE A 306 -10.83 -10.98 -4.25
CA ILE A 306 -9.62 -10.86 -5.08
C ILE A 306 -9.21 -12.23 -5.65
N LYS A 307 -8.68 -12.23 -6.87
CA LYS A 307 -8.17 -13.45 -7.53
C LYS A 307 -6.82 -13.88 -6.99
N ALA A 308 -6.02 -12.93 -6.52
CA ALA A 308 -4.75 -13.23 -5.87
C ALA A 308 -5.02 -14.12 -4.66
N GLU A 309 -4.18 -15.13 -4.46
CA GLU A 309 -4.21 -16.00 -3.28
C GLU A 309 -3.03 -15.57 -2.40
N PRO A 310 -3.26 -14.75 -1.34
CA PRO A 310 -2.17 -14.20 -0.55
C PRO A 310 -1.31 -15.27 0.11
N GLU A 311 0.00 -15.16 -0.02
CA GLU A 311 0.99 -16.10 0.54
C GLU A 311 2.10 -15.35 1.27
N VAL A 312 2.42 -15.79 2.48
CA VAL A 312 3.51 -15.25 3.28
C VAL A 312 4.49 -16.37 3.63
N LYS A 313 5.75 -16.21 3.21
CA LYS A 313 6.87 -17.07 3.61
C LYS A 313 7.48 -16.53 4.90
N TYR A 314 7.60 -17.37 5.91
CA TYR A 314 8.28 -17.11 7.18
C TYR A 314 9.60 -17.88 7.22
N VAL A 315 10.71 -17.14 7.19
CA VAL A 315 12.06 -17.66 7.43
C VAL A 315 12.34 -17.64 8.92
N LEU A 316 12.76 -18.77 9.48
CA LEU A 316 12.95 -18.97 10.92
C LEU A 316 14.41 -19.25 11.32
N THR A 317 15.30 -19.43 10.36
CA THR A 317 16.71 -19.75 10.62
C THR A 317 17.42 -18.56 11.28
N PRO A 318 17.96 -18.69 12.53
CA PRO A 318 18.49 -17.56 13.30
C PRO A 318 19.55 -16.72 12.58
N GLU A 319 20.42 -17.34 11.79
CA GLU A 319 21.46 -16.66 11.02
C GLU A 319 20.90 -15.64 10.00
N HIS A 320 19.63 -15.78 9.61
CA HIS A 320 18.91 -14.88 8.70
C HIS A 320 17.96 -13.92 9.42
N THR A 321 17.69 -14.13 10.72
CA THR A 321 16.65 -13.39 11.46
C THR A 321 17.18 -12.64 12.69
N GLN A 322 18.45 -12.81 13.04
CA GLN A 322 19.08 -12.15 14.19
C GLN A 322 19.25 -10.63 14.05
N SER A 323 19.31 -10.10 12.83
CA SER A 323 19.43 -8.65 12.58
C SER A 323 18.80 -8.23 11.26
N TYR A 324 18.46 -6.95 11.11
CA TYR A 324 17.93 -6.42 9.84
C TYR A 324 18.98 -6.47 8.73
N SER A 325 20.26 -6.44 9.08
CA SER A 325 21.36 -6.66 8.13
C SER A 325 21.34 -8.09 7.58
N ALA A 326 21.17 -9.09 8.45
CA ALA A 326 21.05 -10.49 8.03
C ALA A 326 19.82 -10.71 7.13
N MET A 327 18.69 -10.13 7.50
CA MET A 327 17.45 -10.17 6.72
C MET A 327 17.61 -9.52 5.34
N ALA A 328 18.27 -8.36 5.26
CA ALA A 328 18.52 -7.68 3.98
C ALA A 328 19.43 -8.49 3.05
N ASN A 329 20.50 -9.10 3.60
CA ASN A 329 21.37 -9.98 2.83
C ASN A 329 20.61 -11.21 2.31
N TYR A 330 19.84 -11.88 3.18
CA TYR A 330 19.02 -13.01 2.79
C TYR A 330 18.00 -12.61 1.70
N TYR A 331 17.33 -11.48 1.85
CA TYR A 331 16.33 -11.03 0.89
C TYR A 331 16.94 -10.67 -0.47
N ARG A 332 18.11 -10.02 -0.47
CA ARG A 332 18.86 -9.76 -1.71
C ARG A 332 19.20 -11.07 -2.42
N ASP A 333 19.75 -12.06 -1.71
CA ASP A 333 20.09 -13.36 -2.28
C ASP A 333 18.84 -14.10 -2.78
N TYR A 334 17.71 -13.98 -2.08
CA TYR A 334 16.41 -14.52 -2.50
C TYR A 334 15.96 -13.90 -3.83
N LEU A 335 16.01 -12.58 -3.97
CA LEU A 335 15.64 -11.86 -5.19
C LEU A 335 16.59 -12.16 -6.35
N THR A 336 17.90 -12.25 -6.09
CA THR A 336 18.88 -12.63 -7.11
C THR A 336 18.66 -14.06 -7.61
N LYS A 337 18.38 -15.02 -6.72
CA LYS A 337 18.06 -16.41 -7.12
C LYS A 337 16.77 -16.50 -7.95
N LYS A 338 15.80 -15.63 -7.68
CA LYS A 338 14.55 -15.54 -8.45
C LYS A 338 14.75 -14.86 -9.81
N GLY A 339 15.86 -14.15 -10.01
CA GLY A 339 16.14 -13.36 -11.21
C GLY A 339 15.41 -12.01 -11.24
N ASP A 340 14.97 -11.52 -10.09
CA ASP A 340 14.29 -10.22 -9.96
C ASP A 340 15.30 -9.05 -9.94
N ILE A 341 16.54 -9.31 -9.48
CA ILE A 341 17.66 -8.36 -9.49
C ILE A 341 18.97 -9.08 -9.80
N GLU A 342 19.95 -8.36 -10.35
CA GLU A 342 21.28 -8.89 -10.66
C GLU A 342 22.37 -7.94 -10.17
N LYS A 343 23.56 -8.49 -9.87
CA LYS A 343 24.71 -7.68 -9.48
C LYS A 343 25.20 -6.83 -10.65
N LYS A 344 25.28 -5.52 -10.47
CA LYS A 344 25.93 -4.61 -11.43
C LYS A 344 27.45 -4.74 -11.38
N LYS A 345 28.09 -4.51 -12.53
CA LYS A 345 29.56 -4.44 -12.60
C LYS A 345 30.03 -3.15 -11.94
N ALA A 346 30.86 -3.27 -10.89
CA ALA A 346 31.40 -2.13 -10.17
C ALA A 346 32.51 -1.42 -10.95
N GLN A 347 32.20 -0.36 -11.71
CA GLN A 347 33.20 0.52 -12.32
C GLN A 347 32.69 1.96 -12.49
N GLY A 348 33.58 2.92 -12.26
CA GLY A 348 33.36 4.33 -12.64
C GLY A 348 32.92 5.24 -11.49
N SER A 349 32.37 6.39 -11.88
CA SER A 349 31.81 7.40 -10.98
C SER A 349 30.35 7.08 -10.63
N ILE A 350 29.89 7.54 -9.46
CA ILE A 350 28.48 7.43 -9.04
C ILE A 350 27.61 8.26 -10.00
N PRO A 351 26.46 7.75 -10.46
CA PRO A 351 25.56 8.53 -11.31
C PRO A 351 25.08 9.83 -10.65
N LEU A 352 25.00 10.91 -11.44
CA LEU A 352 24.29 12.13 -11.09
C LEU A 352 22.99 12.18 -11.88
N TYR A 353 21.85 12.28 -11.20
CA TYR A 353 20.55 12.44 -11.86
C TYR A 353 20.12 13.90 -11.84
N ILE A 354 19.62 14.41 -12.98
CA ILE A 354 19.07 15.77 -13.06
C ILE A 354 17.75 15.74 -13.83
N ASP A 355 16.70 16.22 -13.19
CA ASP A 355 15.45 16.53 -13.86
C ASP A 355 15.50 17.93 -14.46
N PHE A 356 15.01 18.07 -15.69
CA PHE A 356 14.68 19.37 -16.27
C PHE A 356 13.19 19.44 -16.57
N SER A 357 12.51 20.46 -16.06
CA SER A 357 11.13 20.77 -16.45
C SER A 357 11.10 21.61 -17.72
N GLY A 358 10.27 21.22 -18.70
CA GLY A 358 10.21 21.81 -20.03
C GLY A 358 9.18 22.93 -20.14
N VAL A 359 7.90 22.63 -19.93
CA VAL A 359 6.80 23.58 -20.10
C VAL A 359 5.90 23.63 -18.87
N TYR A 360 5.57 24.84 -18.44
CA TYR A 360 4.49 25.07 -17.47
C TYR A 360 3.27 25.68 -18.16
N GLU A 361 2.09 25.10 -17.92
CA GLU A 361 0.81 25.65 -18.37
C GLU A 361 0.18 26.50 -17.26
N LYS A 362 -0.12 27.77 -17.59
CA LYS A 362 -0.82 28.71 -16.73
C LYS A 362 -2.16 29.06 -17.37
N LYS A 363 -3.25 29.04 -16.60
CA LYS A 363 -4.52 29.62 -17.03
C LYS A 363 -4.36 31.15 -17.11
N ASP A 364 -4.65 31.71 -18.26
CA ASP A 364 -4.58 33.14 -18.53
C ASP A 364 -5.85 33.59 -19.25
N SER A 365 -6.06 34.91 -19.40
CA SER A 365 -7.22 35.45 -20.10
C SER A 365 -6.83 36.57 -21.03
N PHE A 366 -7.32 36.52 -22.27
CA PHE A 366 -7.21 37.63 -23.21
C PHE A 366 -8.60 38.18 -23.49
N LEU A 367 -8.84 39.45 -23.13
CA LEU A 367 -10.15 40.11 -23.26
C LEU A 367 -11.30 39.32 -22.59
N GLY A 368 -11.02 38.66 -21.46
CA GLY A 368 -12.01 37.85 -20.73
C GLY A 368 -12.23 36.44 -21.28
N ILE A 369 -11.55 36.05 -22.36
CA ILE A 369 -11.58 34.68 -22.89
C ILE A 369 -10.43 33.89 -22.24
N PRO A 370 -10.71 32.84 -21.45
CA PRO A 370 -9.68 32.03 -20.83
C PRO A 370 -8.93 31.19 -21.86
N TYR A 371 -7.61 31.09 -21.72
CA TYR A 371 -6.75 30.22 -22.52
C TYR A 371 -5.60 29.68 -21.65
N ASN A 372 -4.93 28.63 -22.12
CA ASN A 372 -3.74 28.10 -21.43
C ASN A 372 -2.48 28.70 -22.06
N ASN A 373 -1.80 29.59 -21.34
CA ASN A 373 -0.49 30.09 -21.73
C ASN A 373 0.59 29.04 -21.39
N LYS A 374 1.53 28.81 -22.32
CA LYS A 374 2.64 27.86 -22.19
C LYS A 374 3.95 28.62 -22.02
N ILE A 375 4.49 28.54 -20.81
CA ILE A 375 5.78 29.14 -20.45
C ILE A 375 6.86 28.05 -20.60
N VAL A 376 7.92 28.38 -21.35
CA VAL A 376 9.05 27.46 -21.55
C VAL A 376 10.06 27.69 -20.43
N LEU A 377 10.27 26.67 -19.62
CA LEU A 377 11.19 26.65 -18.49
C LEU A 377 12.59 26.22 -18.89
N SER A 378 12.67 25.21 -19.78
CA SER A 378 13.94 24.66 -20.26
C SER A 378 13.85 24.22 -21.71
N THR A 379 14.91 24.50 -22.47
CA THR A 379 15.09 24.06 -23.85
C THR A 379 16.12 22.94 -23.95
N LEU A 380 16.04 22.12 -25.00
CA LEU A 380 17.03 21.07 -25.27
C LEU A 380 18.44 21.64 -25.52
N SER A 381 18.52 22.83 -26.13
CA SER A 381 19.80 23.54 -26.32
C SER A 381 20.39 24.03 -25.00
N GLY A 382 19.56 24.58 -24.11
CA GLY A 382 19.97 24.96 -22.76
C GLY A 382 20.46 23.78 -21.93
N ILE A 383 19.78 22.63 -22.02
CA ILE A 383 20.21 21.39 -21.37
C ILE A 383 21.55 20.89 -21.93
N ASN A 384 21.74 20.93 -23.25
CA ASN A 384 23.02 20.57 -23.86
C ASN A 384 24.16 21.45 -23.33
N SER A 385 23.93 22.75 -23.17
CA SER A 385 24.89 23.69 -22.58
C SER A 385 25.16 23.39 -21.10
N ALA A 386 24.14 23.02 -20.33
CA ALA A 386 24.30 22.56 -18.94
C ALA A 386 25.15 21.29 -18.86
N LEU A 387 24.95 20.35 -19.78
CA LEU A 387 25.74 19.12 -19.88
C LEU A 387 27.19 19.40 -20.31
N ASP A 388 27.42 20.34 -21.24
CA ASP A 388 28.79 20.80 -21.58
C ASP A 388 29.52 21.32 -20.35
N TYR A 389 28.87 22.18 -19.57
CA TYR A 389 29.45 22.69 -18.33
C TYR A 389 29.82 21.55 -17.36
N LEU A 390 28.93 20.57 -17.14
CA LEU A 390 29.23 19.44 -16.26
C LEU A 390 30.41 18.61 -16.78
N TYR A 391 30.49 18.37 -18.09
CA TYR A 391 31.61 17.67 -18.72
C TYR A 391 32.93 18.44 -18.61
N GLU A 392 32.90 19.77 -18.78
CA GLU A 392 34.06 20.65 -18.53
C GLU A 392 34.51 20.60 -17.07
N GLN A 393 33.58 20.38 -16.13
CA GLN A 393 33.89 20.13 -14.73
C GLN A 393 34.39 18.70 -14.47
N GLY A 394 34.43 17.81 -15.46
CA GLY A 394 34.85 16.41 -15.31
C GLY A 394 33.75 15.49 -14.77
N ILE A 395 32.49 15.92 -14.77
CA ILE A 395 31.33 15.17 -14.29
C ILE A 395 30.68 14.48 -15.48
N THR A 396 31.07 13.23 -15.75
CA THR A 396 30.69 12.54 -16.99
C THR A 396 29.65 11.44 -16.84
N ASN A 397 29.33 10.97 -15.62
CA ASN A 397 28.23 10.04 -15.38
C ASN A 397 26.98 10.82 -14.96
N VAL A 398 26.27 11.38 -15.93
CA VAL A 398 25.11 12.25 -15.74
C VAL A 398 23.94 11.63 -16.48
N ASN A 399 22.83 11.40 -15.80
CA ASN A 399 21.57 10.94 -16.39
C ASN A 399 20.54 12.05 -16.28
N ILE A 400 19.79 12.29 -17.36
CA ILE A 400 18.86 13.42 -17.45
C ILE A 400 17.45 12.91 -17.65
N ARG A 401 16.48 13.38 -16.86
CA ARG A 401 15.06 13.13 -17.12
C ARG A 401 14.33 14.42 -17.53
N LEU A 402 13.57 14.32 -18.60
CA LEU A 402 12.84 15.42 -19.21
C LEU A 402 11.36 15.38 -18.81
N ASN A 403 10.95 16.33 -17.98
CA ASN A 403 9.58 16.48 -17.49
C ASN A 403 8.83 17.56 -18.30
N ASP A 404 7.59 17.30 -18.69
CA ASP A 404 6.69 18.22 -19.40
C ASP A 404 7.18 18.76 -20.77
N TYR A 405 7.76 17.89 -21.62
CA TYR A 405 8.28 18.30 -22.95
C TYR A 405 7.28 18.16 -24.12
N THR A 406 6.04 17.73 -23.86
CA THR A 406 5.10 17.37 -24.94
C THR A 406 4.23 18.52 -25.46
N LYS A 407 3.74 18.43 -26.71
CA LYS A 407 2.89 19.43 -27.40
C LYS A 407 1.61 19.73 -26.64
N ASN A 408 1.06 18.75 -25.93
CA ASN A 408 -0.20 18.89 -25.20
C ASN A 408 -0.03 19.57 -23.82
N GLY A 409 1.18 20.07 -23.53
CA GLY A 409 1.55 20.63 -22.24
C GLY A 409 2.05 19.55 -21.30
N GLN A 410 1.60 19.64 -20.04
CA GLN A 410 1.96 18.73 -18.94
C GLN A 410 1.83 17.25 -19.35
N GLN A 411 2.78 16.42 -18.90
CA GLN A 411 2.92 15.01 -19.30
C GLN A 411 1.84 14.08 -18.73
N LEU A 412 1.15 14.52 -17.68
CA LEU A 412 -0.02 13.91 -17.06
C LEU A 412 -1.24 13.96 -17.98
N ASN A 413 -1.11 13.46 -19.20
CA ASN A 413 -2.19 13.33 -20.17
C ASN A 413 -2.03 11.95 -20.79
N ALA A 414 -2.51 10.93 -20.09
CA ALA A 414 -2.42 9.55 -20.54
C ALA A 414 -3.03 9.36 -21.93
N GLY A 415 -2.51 8.37 -22.66
CA GLY A 415 -2.92 8.06 -24.03
C GLY A 415 -2.46 9.06 -25.10
N THR A 416 -1.69 10.09 -24.73
CA THR A 416 -1.08 10.98 -25.73
C THR A 416 0.25 10.41 -26.24
N LYS A 417 0.47 10.59 -27.54
CA LYS A 417 1.73 10.26 -28.23
C LYS A 417 2.84 11.25 -27.85
N LEU A 418 4.10 10.84 -28.00
CA LEU A 418 5.22 11.75 -27.94
C LEU A 418 5.14 12.74 -29.12
N GLY A 419 5.18 14.02 -28.78
CA GLY A 419 5.41 15.08 -29.74
C GLY A 419 5.98 16.25 -28.99
N LEU A 420 7.18 16.70 -29.35
CA LEU A 420 7.84 17.81 -28.66
C LEU A 420 7.11 19.13 -28.89
N TYR A 421 6.95 19.93 -27.84
CA TYR A 421 6.51 21.32 -28.00
C TYR A 421 7.60 22.10 -28.74
N SER A 422 7.26 22.75 -29.85
CA SER A 422 8.28 23.32 -30.75
C SER A 422 9.18 24.37 -30.09
N ARG A 423 8.74 25.01 -29.00
CA ARG A 423 9.54 25.99 -28.25
C ARG A 423 10.49 25.38 -27.21
N VAL A 424 10.37 24.08 -26.88
CA VAL A 424 11.39 23.39 -26.06
C VAL A 424 12.55 22.86 -26.91
N GLY A 425 12.33 22.65 -28.21
CA GLY A 425 13.34 22.22 -29.15
C GLY A 425 12.79 21.26 -30.21
N SER A 426 13.72 20.71 -30.99
CA SER A 426 13.51 19.81 -32.12
C SER A 426 13.95 18.38 -31.80
N LEU A 427 13.49 17.41 -32.60
CA LEU A 427 13.94 16.01 -32.48
C LEU A 427 15.45 15.87 -32.68
N LYS A 428 16.05 16.68 -33.56
CA LYS A 428 17.51 16.69 -33.78
C LYS A 428 18.30 17.14 -32.55
N GLU A 429 17.76 18.10 -31.80
CA GLU A 429 18.39 18.55 -30.54
C GLU A 429 18.24 17.50 -29.43
N LEU A 430 17.14 16.74 -29.45
CA LEU A 430 16.95 15.61 -28.53
C LEU A 430 17.91 14.46 -28.88
N GLU A 431 18.05 14.14 -30.15
CA GLU A 431 19.01 13.14 -30.65
C GLU A 431 20.45 13.54 -30.29
N ALA A 432 20.83 14.80 -30.51
CA ALA A 432 22.15 15.30 -30.10
C ALA A 432 22.40 15.20 -28.59
N LEU A 433 21.38 15.43 -27.76
CA LEU A 433 21.48 15.24 -26.31
C LEU A 433 21.64 13.76 -25.95
N ALA A 434 20.86 12.88 -26.59
CA ALA A 434 20.91 11.44 -26.37
C ALA A 434 22.28 10.87 -26.76
N ASP A 435 22.79 11.20 -27.96
CA ASP A 435 24.11 10.77 -28.45
C ASP A 435 25.22 11.19 -27.48
N LYS A 436 25.19 12.45 -27.01
CA LYS A 436 26.21 13.00 -26.09
C LYS A 436 26.21 12.33 -24.71
N LEU A 437 25.06 11.84 -24.26
CA LEU A 437 24.95 11.06 -23.03
C LEU A 437 25.37 9.61 -23.27
N GLU A 438 24.95 9.02 -24.38
CA GLU A 438 25.26 7.65 -24.75
C GLU A 438 26.76 7.43 -24.98
N ASP A 439 27.47 8.42 -25.54
CA ASP A 439 28.93 8.43 -25.70
C ASP A 439 29.69 8.21 -24.37
N LYS A 440 29.03 8.45 -23.22
CA LYS A 440 29.54 8.23 -21.87
C LYS A 440 28.84 7.10 -21.13
N GLY A 441 27.94 6.37 -21.78
CA GLY A 441 27.16 5.28 -21.20
C GLY A 441 25.97 5.74 -20.36
N ASN A 442 25.51 6.98 -20.53
CA ASN A 442 24.37 7.54 -19.80
C ASN A 442 23.12 7.62 -20.67
N THR A 443 21.99 7.98 -20.06
CA THR A 443 20.68 7.98 -20.71
C THR A 443 19.94 9.31 -20.52
N VAL A 444 19.23 9.74 -21.56
CA VAL A 444 18.16 10.75 -21.44
C VAL A 444 16.81 10.05 -21.35
N TYR A 445 16.05 10.33 -20.31
CA TYR A 445 14.74 9.74 -20.07
C TYR A 445 13.63 10.71 -20.45
N ILE A 446 12.69 10.26 -21.26
CA ILE A 446 11.43 10.97 -21.49
C ILE A 446 10.41 10.50 -20.45
N ASP A 447 9.96 11.42 -19.60
CA ASP A 447 8.89 11.09 -18.66
C ASP A 447 7.53 11.01 -19.36
N LYS A 448 6.80 9.94 -19.08
CA LYS A 448 5.44 9.76 -19.54
C LYS A 448 4.70 8.83 -18.60
N THR A 449 3.47 9.21 -18.25
CA THR A 449 2.60 8.32 -17.48
C THR A 449 1.37 7.81 -18.22
N VAL A 450 1.06 6.53 -17.98
CA VAL A 450 -0.21 5.90 -18.35
C VAL A 450 -1.24 5.90 -17.21
N LEU A 451 -0.85 6.26 -15.98
CA LEU A 451 -1.69 6.16 -14.79
C LEU A 451 -2.58 7.38 -14.56
N LEU A 452 -2.17 8.56 -15.02
CA LEU A 452 -2.81 9.83 -14.68
C LEU A 452 -3.12 10.69 -15.91
N SER A 453 -4.23 11.42 -15.83
CA SER A 453 -4.60 12.45 -16.82
C SER A 453 -5.16 13.70 -16.14
N ASP A 454 -4.66 14.88 -16.49
CA ASP A 454 -5.13 16.18 -15.99
C ASP A 454 -6.26 16.72 -16.86
N LYS A 455 -6.27 16.36 -18.15
CA LYS A 455 -7.28 16.79 -19.10
C LYS A 455 -8.15 15.62 -19.51
N HIS A 456 -9.41 15.91 -19.82
CA HIS A 456 -10.30 14.97 -20.49
C HIS A 456 -11.06 15.68 -21.61
N SER A 457 -11.33 14.98 -22.71
CA SER A 457 -12.14 15.48 -23.81
C SER A 457 -12.85 14.34 -24.51
N PHE A 458 -14.09 14.56 -24.96
CA PHE A 458 -14.88 13.55 -25.66
C PHE A 458 -14.21 13.05 -26.95
N PHE A 459 -13.51 13.94 -27.66
CA PHE A 459 -12.72 13.63 -28.86
C PHE A 459 -11.21 13.58 -28.58
N GLY A 460 -10.80 13.61 -27.31
CA GLY A 460 -9.40 13.59 -26.90
C GLY A 460 -8.83 12.17 -26.80
N SER A 461 -7.52 12.10 -26.52
CA SER A 461 -6.84 10.84 -26.22
C SER A 461 -7.36 10.15 -24.96
N PHE A 462 -7.86 10.94 -24.00
CA PHE A 462 -8.45 10.50 -22.76
C PHE A 462 -9.84 11.12 -22.57
N TYR A 463 -10.82 10.26 -22.30
CA TYR A 463 -12.18 10.67 -21.95
C TYR A 463 -12.58 10.05 -20.60
N SER A 464 -12.69 10.87 -19.55
CA SER A 464 -12.87 10.40 -18.17
C SER A 464 -14.08 9.50 -17.94
N GLN A 465 -15.15 9.62 -18.73
CA GLN A 465 -16.30 8.71 -18.59
C GLN A 465 -15.98 7.29 -19.05
N ARG A 466 -15.13 7.15 -20.08
CA ARG A 466 -14.73 5.87 -20.71
C ARG A 466 -13.44 5.29 -20.13
N ASP A 467 -12.47 6.15 -19.83
CA ASP A 467 -11.07 5.76 -19.61
C ASP A 467 -10.61 5.92 -18.16
N ALA A 468 -11.37 6.62 -17.31
CA ALA A 468 -11.03 6.76 -15.90
C ALA A 468 -11.51 5.58 -15.07
N SER A 469 -10.75 5.22 -14.04
CA SER A 469 -11.19 4.30 -12.99
C SER A 469 -12.45 4.80 -12.32
N LYS A 470 -13.29 3.87 -11.88
CA LYS A 470 -14.47 4.16 -11.06
C LYS A 470 -14.22 3.77 -9.61
N ARG A 471 -14.78 4.56 -8.70
CA ARG A 471 -14.93 4.23 -7.28
C ARG A 471 -16.03 3.19 -7.08
N LEU A 472 -16.09 2.55 -5.92
CA LEU A 472 -17.15 1.57 -5.60
C LEU A 472 -18.56 2.17 -5.69
N ASN A 473 -18.71 3.45 -5.33
CA ASN A 473 -19.96 4.21 -5.52
C ASN A 473 -20.20 4.67 -6.98
N ARG A 474 -19.41 4.18 -7.94
CA ARG A 474 -19.46 4.45 -9.40
C ARG A 474 -19.07 5.87 -9.83
N THR A 475 -18.64 6.73 -8.91
CA THR A 475 -18.08 8.04 -9.27
C THR A 475 -16.69 7.89 -9.89
N ILE A 476 -16.22 8.92 -10.61
CA ILE A 476 -14.90 8.90 -11.25
C ILE A 476 -13.80 8.98 -10.17
N GLY A 477 -12.78 8.12 -10.29
CA GLY A 477 -11.58 8.18 -9.47
C GLY A 477 -10.75 9.41 -9.79
N ILE A 478 -10.56 10.26 -8.79
CA ILE A 478 -9.79 11.50 -8.89
C ILE A 478 -8.82 11.56 -7.72
N LYS A 479 -7.54 11.78 -8.01
CA LYS A 479 -6.55 12.14 -7.01
C LYS A 479 -6.57 13.66 -6.83
N HIS A 480 -7.00 14.11 -5.66
CA HIS A 480 -6.98 15.52 -5.28
C HIS A 480 -5.64 15.89 -4.64
N THR A 481 -5.18 17.11 -4.91
CA THR A 481 -4.16 17.76 -4.11
C THR A 481 -4.78 18.18 -2.78
N TYR A 482 -4.06 17.97 -1.67
CA TYR A 482 -4.52 18.35 -0.35
C TYR A 482 -3.79 19.63 0.08
N ASP A 483 -4.54 20.58 0.62
CA ASP A 483 -3.94 21.68 1.38
C ASP A 483 -3.31 21.07 2.65
N LEU A 484 -1.99 21.15 2.76
CA LEU A 484 -1.23 20.57 3.86
C LEU A 484 -1.49 21.28 5.21
N VAL A 485 -1.98 22.52 5.20
CA VAL A 485 -2.28 23.33 6.38
C VAL A 485 -3.64 22.97 6.96
N ILE A 486 -4.68 22.93 6.13
CA ILE A 486 -6.06 22.62 6.59
C ILE A 486 -6.44 21.15 6.42
N ARG A 487 -5.58 20.32 5.82
CA ARG A 487 -5.75 18.87 5.58
C ARG A 487 -7.04 18.52 4.84
N LYS A 488 -7.48 19.41 3.94
CA LYS A 488 -8.67 19.21 3.10
C LYS A 488 -8.28 19.09 1.63
N PRO A 489 -9.05 18.33 0.83
CA PRO A 489 -8.89 18.34 -0.62
C PRO A 489 -9.05 19.77 -1.12
N GLU A 490 -8.07 20.27 -1.86
CA GLU A 490 -8.18 21.56 -2.53
C GLU A 490 -8.81 21.32 -3.92
N GLU A 491 -10.13 21.42 -4.01
CA GLU A 491 -10.89 21.12 -5.23
C GLU A 491 -10.51 22.03 -6.41
N SER A 492 -9.93 23.20 -6.15
CA SER A 492 -9.61 24.23 -7.13
C SER A 492 -8.27 24.05 -7.87
N ILE A 493 -7.36 23.22 -7.36
CA ILE A 493 -5.97 23.16 -7.84
C ILE A 493 -5.56 21.70 -8.08
N ASN A 494 -5.47 21.29 -9.36
CA ASN A 494 -4.83 20.04 -9.83
C ASN A 494 -5.51 18.70 -9.45
N SER A 495 -6.79 18.53 -9.81
CA SER A 495 -7.43 17.21 -9.80
C SER A 495 -6.92 16.33 -10.95
N GLN A 496 -6.32 15.19 -10.63
CA GLN A 496 -5.77 14.24 -11.60
C GLN A 496 -6.73 13.06 -11.74
N TYR A 497 -7.22 12.79 -12.96
CA TYR A 497 -8.02 11.61 -13.25
C TYR A 497 -7.16 10.36 -13.16
N LEU A 498 -7.65 9.36 -12.43
CA LEU A 498 -7.05 8.04 -12.34
C LEU A 498 -7.43 7.24 -13.59
N VAL A 499 -6.45 6.82 -14.38
CA VAL A 499 -6.68 6.06 -15.62
C VAL A 499 -6.97 4.59 -15.26
N SER A 500 -8.02 4.03 -15.85
CA SER A 500 -8.39 2.62 -15.67
C SER A 500 -7.24 1.70 -16.13
N PRO A 501 -6.87 0.67 -15.34
CA PRO A 501 -5.87 -0.32 -15.74
C PRO A 501 -6.17 -1.00 -17.08
N LYS A 502 -7.46 -1.07 -17.48
CA LYS A 502 -7.91 -1.51 -18.81
C LYS A 502 -7.21 -0.78 -19.97
N LYS A 503 -6.67 0.42 -19.73
CA LYS A 503 -6.07 1.30 -20.75
C LYS A 503 -4.54 1.34 -20.73
N TYR A 504 -3.89 0.78 -19.72
CA TYR A 504 -2.44 0.91 -19.53
C TYR A 504 -1.67 0.39 -20.74
N GLU A 505 -1.87 -0.86 -21.14
CA GLU A 505 -1.18 -1.45 -22.30
C GLU A 505 -1.47 -0.68 -23.61
N GLN A 506 -2.74 -0.28 -23.83
CA GLN A 506 -3.12 0.48 -25.03
C GLN A 506 -2.37 1.82 -25.11
N TYR A 507 -2.29 2.54 -23.99
CA TYR A 507 -1.62 3.84 -23.91
C TYR A 507 -0.11 3.71 -24.00
N ALA A 508 0.47 2.69 -23.36
CA ALA A 508 1.89 2.36 -23.46
C ALA A 508 2.29 2.05 -24.90
N GLN A 509 1.56 1.18 -25.60
CA GLN A 509 1.84 0.84 -26.99
C GLN A 509 1.70 2.06 -27.91
N SER A 510 0.69 2.91 -27.69
CA SER A 510 0.55 4.15 -28.46
C SER A 510 1.71 5.12 -28.23
N PHE A 511 2.28 5.14 -27.02
CA PHE A 511 3.45 5.96 -26.70
C PHE A 511 4.71 5.39 -27.36
N LEU A 512 4.98 4.08 -27.21
CA LEU A 512 6.10 3.38 -27.86
C LEU A 512 6.09 3.59 -29.38
N ASN A 513 4.93 3.41 -30.03
CA ASN A 513 4.79 3.60 -31.48
C ASN A 513 5.01 5.06 -31.94
N SER A 514 5.12 6.01 -31.01
CA SER A 514 5.39 7.41 -31.31
C SER A 514 6.79 7.86 -30.90
N LEU A 515 7.56 6.99 -30.25
CA LEU A 515 8.95 7.30 -29.91
C LEU A 515 9.77 7.38 -31.20
N PRO A 516 10.64 8.39 -31.33
CA PRO A 516 11.63 8.41 -32.41
C PRO A 516 12.66 7.29 -32.18
N GLU A 517 13.21 6.76 -33.27
CA GLU A 517 14.31 5.79 -33.24
C GLU A 517 15.62 6.51 -32.87
N ILE A 518 15.78 6.86 -31.59
CA ILE A 518 16.97 7.51 -31.04
C ILE A 518 17.63 6.57 -30.05
N LYS A 519 18.90 6.26 -30.30
CA LYS A 519 19.73 5.43 -29.41
C LYS A 519 20.10 6.22 -28.15
N GLY A 520 20.21 5.55 -27.01
CA GLY A 520 20.50 6.22 -25.73
C GLY A 520 19.31 6.95 -25.09
N MET A 521 18.10 6.82 -25.64
CA MET A 521 16.86 7.30 -25.04
C MET A 521 16.24 6.23 -24.13
N GLY A 522 15.84 6.63 -22.93
CA GLY A 522 15.11 5.82 -21.96
C GLY A 522 13.70 6.35 -21.69
N ILE A 523 12.93 5.57 -20.94
CA ILE A 523 11.56 5.90 -20.56
C ILE A 523 11.49 6.10 -19.04
N SER A 524 10.86 7.18 -18.61
CA SER A 524 10.48 7.35 -17.20
C SER A 524 8.98 7.19 -17.06
N GLU A 525 8.54 6.15 -16.36
CA GLU A 525 7.14 5.98 -15.94
C GLU A 525 7.05 6.37 -14.46
N SER A 526 7.17 7.68 -14.20
CA SER A 526 7.36 8.27 -12.87
C SER A 526 6.39 7.76 -11.80
N TYR A 527 5.14 7.48 -12.17
CA TYR A 527 4.08 7.15 -11.22
C TYR A 527 3.94 5.65 -10.97
N ALA A 528 4.54 4.79 -11.82
CA ALA A 528 4.40 3.34 -11.69
C ALA A 528 4.87 2.84 -10.34
N GLY A 529 6.01 3.33 -9.85
CA GLY A 529 6.56 2.93 -8.55
C GLY A 529 6.00 3.72 -7.36
N GLN A 530 5.08 4.67 -7.58
CA GLN A 530 4.65 5.63 -6.56
C GLN A 530 3.20 5.41 -6.12
N ILE A 531 2.30 5.10 -7.05
CA ILE A 531 0.86 4.96 -6.77
C ILE A 531 0.31 3.66 -7.34
N LEU A 532 -0.66 3.08 -6.64
CA LEU A 532 -1.39 1.89 -7.08
C LEU A 532 -2.86 2.02 -6.63
N PHE A 533 -3.80 1.83 -7.54
CA PHE A 533 -5.22 2.03 -7.27
C PHE A 533 -6.10 1.07 -8.09
N SER A 534 -7.29 0.80 -7.58
CA SER A 534 -8.27 -0.10 -8.21
C SER A 534 -9.12 0.60 -9.29
N ASP A 535 -9.97 -0.17 -9.96
CA ASP A 535 -11.08 0.30 -10.80
C ASP A 535 -12.31 -0.57 -10.55
N PHE A 536 -13.39 0.02 -10.03
CA PHE A 536 -14.63 -0.68 -9.72
C PHE A 536 -15.70 -0.49 -10.82
N ASN A 537 -15.27 -0.38 -12.09
CA ASN A 537 -16.18 -0.29 -13.23
C ASN A 537 -17.11 -1.51 -13.31
N SER A 538 -18.40 -1.27 -13.59
CA SER A 538 -19.43 -2.32 -13.62
C SER A 538 -19.26 -3.32 -14.76
N GLU A 539 -18.59 -2.96 -15.86
CA GLU A 539 -18.31 -3.92 -16.95
C GLU A 539 -17.23 -4.92 -16.53
N LYS A 540 -16.16 -4.43 -15.91
CA LYS A 540 -15.02 -5.21 -15.45
C LYS A 540 -14.26 -4.42 -14.39
N ALA A 541 -14.24 -4.95 -13.17
CA ALA A 541 -13.41 -4.40 -12.10
C ALA A 541 -11.95 -4.87 -12.24
N TYR A 542 -11.03 -4.03 -11.78
CA TYR A 542 -9.62 -4.31 -11.59
C TYR A 542 -9.28 -4.02 -10.14
N THR A 543 -8.88 -5.03 -9.41
CA THR A 543 -8.34 -4.88 -8.05
C THR A 543 -6.93 -4.27 -8.12
N ARG A 544 -6.34 -3.91 -6.98
CA ARG A 544 -4.94 -3.45 -6.95
C ARG A 544 -3.97 -4.49 -7.52
N SER A 545 -4.20 -5.78 -7.25
CA SER A 545 -3.38 -6.86 -7.83
C SER A 545 -3.56 -6.96 -9.35
N ASP A 546 -4.78 -6.80 -9.87
CA ASP A 546 -4.98 -6.73 -11.32
C ASP A 546 -4.28 -5.49 -11.93
N ALA A 547 -4.35 -4.34 -11.26
CA ALA A 547 -3.73 -3.10 -11.71
C ALA A 547 -2.20 -3.18 -11.74
N ALA A 548 -1.58 -3.78 -10.71
CA ALA A 548 -0.14 -4.03 -10.68
C ALA A 548 0.28 -4.96 -11.83
N ALA A 549 -0.45 -6.05 -12.07
CA ALA A 549 -0.17 -6.96 -13.17
C ALA A 549 -0.27 -6.26 -14.56
N GLU A 550 -1.27 -5.39 -14.78
CA GLU A 550 -1.36 -4.61 -16.03
C GLU A 550 -0.20 -3.60 -16.16
N LEU A 551 0.29 -3.06 -15.05
CA LEU A 551 1.41 -2.13 -15.04
C LEU A 551 2.76 -2.85 -15.25
N GLU A 552 2.94 -4.04 -14.69
CA GLU A 552 4.11 -4.88 -14.96
C GLU A 552 4.25 -5.19 -16.46
N LYS A 553 3.14 -5.49 -17.15
CA LYS A 553 3.17 -5.67 -18.62
C LYS A 553 3.62 -4.40 -19.35
N VAL A 554 3.22 -3.22 -18.87
CA VAL A 554 3.68 -1.95 -19.46
C VAL A 554 5.18 -1.78 -19.26
N LEU A 555 5.68 -2.02 -18.05
CA LEU A 555 7.10 -1.91 -17.75
C LEU A 555 7.94 -2.98 -18.48
N GLU A 556 7.41 -4.19 -18.64
CA GLU A 556 8.02 -5.25 -19.47
C GLU A 556 8.10 -4.81 -20.94
N GLN A 557 7.05 -4.16 -21.47
CA GLN A 557 7.08 -3.62 -22.84
C GLN A 557 8.12 -2.51 -22.98
N TYR A 558 8.24 -1.62 -22.00
CA TYR A 558 9.21 -0.52 -22.01
C TYR A 558 10.65 -1.04 -21.92
N SER A 559 10.92 -1.97 -21.00
CA SER A 559 12.26 -2.49 -20.68
C SER A 559 12.86 -3.43 -21.74
N LYS A 560 12.09 -3.87 -22.74
CA LYS A 560 12.61 -4.71 -23.84
C LYS A 560 13.73 -4.04 -24.64
N ASP A 561 13.51 -2.77 -25.00
CA ASP A 561 14.40 -2.03 -25.90
C ASP A 561 14.91 -0.71 -25.28
N ASN A 562 14.48 -0.36 -24.06
CA ASN A 562 14.79 0.93 -23.43
C ASN A 562 15.22 0.73 -21.98
N SER A 563 16.11 1.61 -21.51
CA SER A 563 16.32 1.79 -20.07
C SER A 563 15.08 2.42 -19.44
N VAL A 564 14.67 1.94 -18.26
CA VAL A 564 13.45 2.38 -17.57
C VAL A 564 13.77 2.88 -16.18
N ILE A 565 13.21 4.04 -15.83
CA ILE A 565 13.24 4.55 -14.45
C ILE A 565 11.84 4.83 -13.94
N THR A 566 11.66 4.71 -12.63
CA THR A 566 10.41 5.07 -11.93
C THR A 566 10.72 5.88 -10.67
N ASN A 567 9.72 6.57 -10.10
CA ASN A 567 9.89 7.14 -8.77
C ASN A 567 9.52 6.14 -7.67
N THR A 568 10.12 6.29 -6.48
CA THR A 568 9.90 5.49 -5.27
C THR A 568 10.33 4.03 -5.36
N GLY A 569 9.92 3.31 -6.40
CA GLY A 569 10.30 1.93 -6.67
C GLY A 569 9.48 0.88 -5.92
N ASN A 570 8.15 1.03 -5.82
CA ASN A 570 7.27 -0.05 -5.32
C ASN A 570 7.66 -1.41 -5.94
N PHE A 571 7.69 -2.46 -5.12
CA PHE A 571 8.38 -3.72 -5.43
C PHE A 571 8.02 -4.38 -6.77
N TYR A 572 6.77 -4.29 -7.25
CA TYR A 572 6.38 -4.85 -8.56
C TYR A 572 7.09 -4.18 -9.75
N THR A 573 7.69 -2.99 -9.57
CA THR A 573 8.48 -2.32 -10.61
C THR A 573 9.93 -2.81 -10.68
N LEU A 574 10.36 -3.60 -9.69
CA LEU A 574 11.76 -3.92 -9.41
C LEU A 574 12.48 -4.55 -10.60
N LYS A 575 11.86 -5.58 -11.18
CA LYS A 575 12.43 -6.38 -12.27
C LYS A 575 12.66 -5.60 -13.57
N TYR A 576 11.93 -4.50 -13.75
CA TYR A 576 11.86 -3.79 -15.03
C TYR A 576 12.55 -2.43 -15.00
N SER A 577 13.10 -2.00 -13.86
CA SER A 577 13.66 -0.66 -13.68
C SER A 577 15.17 -0.70 -13.52
N ASP A 578 15.89 0.14 -14.25
CA ASP A 578 17.34 0.32 -14.17
C ASP A 578 17.75 1.22 -13.00
N ALA A 579 16.87 2.17 -12.64
CA ALA A 579 17.04 3.04 -11.48
C ALA A 579 15.72 3.54 -10.87
N PHE A 580 15.78 3.90 -9.57
CA PHE A 580 14.70 4.57 -8.84
C PHE A 580 15.08 5.99 -8.44
N LEU A 581 14.28 6.98 -8.85
CA LEU A 581 14.41 8.35 -8.36
C LEU A 581 13.43 8.61 -7.22
N ASN A 582 13.70 9.59 -6.36
CA ASN A 582 12.84 9.88 -5.20
C ASN A 582 12.57 8.64 -4.33
N MET A 583 13.52 7.70 -4.24
CA MET A 583 13.40 6.57 -3.35
C MET A 583 13.50 7.06 -1.90
N PRO A 584 12.55 6.71 -1.01
CA PRO A 584 12.65 7.05 0.40
C PRO A 584 13.95 6.56 1.03
N LEU A 585 14.77 7.51 1.50
CA LEU A 585 15.98 7.25 2.31
C LEU A 585 15.71 7.37 3.82
N THR A 586 14.45 7.64 4.19
CA THR A 586 13.99 7.76 5.57
C THR A 586 12.67 7.00 5.73
N SER A 587 12.23 6.82 6.99
CA SER A 587 10.88 6.37 7.31
C SER A 587 9.89 7.54 7.39
N SER A 588 8.65 7.26 7.79
CA SER A 588 7.66 8.30 8.12
C SER A 588 7.79 8.85 9.54
N SER A 589 8.71 8.30 10.34
CA SER A 589 8.98 8.67 11.74
C SER A 589 7.71 8.64 12.61
N TYR A 590 6.92 7.57 12.50
CA TYR A 590 5.77 7.39 13.39
C TYR A 590 6.24 7.28 14.85
N LEU A 591 5.44 7.77 15.81
CA LEU A 591 5.83 7.81 17.23
C LEU A 591 6.21 6.45 17.82
N VAL A 592 5.65 5.36 17.29
CA VAL A 592 5.95 3.98 17.70
C VAL A 592 7.28 3.47 17.15
N GLN A 593 7.88 4.15 16.18
CA GLN A 593 9.18 3.78 15.60
C GLN A 593 10.32 4.38 16.42
N ASP A 594 11.38 3.60 16.58
CA ASP A 594 12.55 3.95 17.39
C ASP A 594 13.77 4.31 16.54
N ALA A 595 13.87 3.70 15.34
CA ALA A 595 14.96 3.96 14.42
C ALA A 595 14.50 3.82 12.97
N GLN A 596 15.22 4.47 12.06
CA GLN A 596 15.05 4.32 10.62
C GLN A 596 16.31 3.65 10.05
N VAL A 597 16.15 2.63 9.22
CA VAL A 597 17.26 1.86 8.68
C VAL A 597 17.23 1.90 7.16
N PRO A 598 18.38 1.83 6.47
CA PRO A 598 18.43 1.79 5.01
C PRO A 598 18.11 0.38 4.49
N PHE A 599 17.10 -0.31 5.01
CA PHE A 599 16.83 -1.72 4.70
C PHE A 599 16.61 -1.96 3.20
N CYS A 600 15.78 -1.15 2.56
CA CYS A 600 15.55 -1.25 1.12
C CYS A 600 16.86 -1.02 0.34
N GLN A 601 17.67 -0.05 0.76
CA GLN A 601 18.95 0.25 0.12
C GLN A 601 19.98 -0.86 0.35
N MET A 602 20.00 -1.51 1.52
CA MET A 602 20.85 -2.67 1.76
C MET A 602 20.56 -3.83 0.80
N VAL A 603 19.29 -4.02 0.45
CA VAL A 603 18.87 -5.04 -0.51
C VAL A 603 19.23 -4.64 -1.94
N LEU A 604 19.11 -3.36 -2.32
CA LEU A 604 19.27 -2.90 -3.70
C LEU A 604 20.69 -2.49 -4.09
N HIS A 605 21.48 -1.96 -3.16
CA HIS A 605 22.79 -1.39 -3.47
C HIS A 605 23.69 -2.42 -4.14
N GLY A 606 24.34 -2.02 -5.23
CA GLY A 606 25.11 -2.91 -6.09
C GLY A 606 24.29 -3.73 -7.10
N SER A 607 22.97 -3.58 -7.13
CA SER A 607 22.09 -4.26 -8.09
C SER A 607 21.26 -3.28 -8.94
N ILE A 608 20.62 -2.29 -8.31
CA ILE A 608 19.84 -1.26 -9.01
C ILE A 608 20.31 0.12 -8.53
N ASP A 609 20.39 1.09 -9.44
CA ASP A 609 20.78 2.44 -9.05
C ASP A 609 19.59 3.14 -8.40
N TYR A 610 19.83 4.00 -7.42
CA TYR A 610 18.75 4.78 -6.82
C TYR A 610 19.27 6.12 -6.34
N ALA A 611 18.37 7.09 -6.32
CA ALA A 611 18.58 8.39 -5.71
C ALA A 611 17.43 8.72 -4.75
N GLY A 612 17.75 9.47 -3.70
CA GLY A 612 16.76 10.03 -2.79
C GLY A 612 15.94 11.15 -3.44
N ASN A 613 15.30 11.97 -2.61
CA ASN A 613 14.66 13.21 -3.07
C ASN A 613 15.70 14.18 -3.64
N ALA A 614 15.27 15.07 -4.55
CA ALA A 614 16.15 16.09 -5.11
C ALA A 614 16.74 16.97 -4.00
N VAL A 615 18.07 17.12 -3.99
CA VAL A 615 18.81 17.81 -2.93
C VAL A 615 18.39 19.27 -2.81
N ASN A 616 18.17 19.94 -3.94
CA ASN A 616 17.83 21.36 -3.98
C ASN A 616 16.37 21.68 -3.64
N THR A 617 15.49 20.68 -3.56
CA THR A 617 14.09 20.85 -3.14
C THR A 617 13.82 20.22 -1.77
N ALA A 618 14.81 19.57 -1.17
CA ALA A 618 14.72 19.03 0.18
C ALA A 618 14.61 20.14 1.22
N LYS A 619 13.79 19.91 2.26
CA LYS A 619 13.67 20.82 3.41
C LYS A 619 14.99 20.98 4.18
N GLU A 620 15.74 19.89 4.30
CA GLU A 620 17.03 19.83 4.96
C GLU A 620 18.08 19.18 4.04
N PRO A 621 18.66 19.94 3.09
CA PRO A 621 19.57 19.39 2.08
C PRO A 621 20.77 18.67 2.68
N LYS A 622 21.40 19.24 3.73
CA LYS A 622 22.57 18.64 4.39
C LYS A 622 22.23 17.28 5.02
N TYR A 623 21.09 17.16 5.69
CA TYR A 623 20.63 15.90 6.26
C TYR A 623 20.36 14.86 5.17
N MET A 624 19.70 15.27 4.07
CA MET A 624 19.43 14.38 2.94
C MET A 624 20.69 13.92 2.23
N ILE A 625 21.70 14.79 2.08
CA ILE A 625 23.02 14.39 1.56
C ILE A 625 23.64 13.31 2.45
N LEU A 626 23.65 13.50 3.78
CA LEU A 626 24.16 12.48 4.70
C LEU A 626 23.34 11.18 4.66
N LYS A 627 22.04 11.23 4.39
CA LYS A 627 21.22 10.03 4.15
C LYS A 627 21.58 9.35 2.83
N SER A 628 21.93 10.10 1.79
CA SER A 628 22.50 9.51 0.57
C SER A 628 23.84 8.82 0.86
N VAL A 629 24.70 9.43 1.69
CA VAL A 629 25.97 8.82 2.13
C VAL A 629 25.75 7.51 2.90
N GLU A 630 24.90 7.53 3.94
CA GLU A 630 24.60 6.34 4.78
C GLU A 630 24.09 5.16 3.95
N SER A 631 23.26 5.46 2.95
CA SER A 631 22.53 4.47 2.18
C SER A 631 23.15 4.14 0.81
N GLY A 632 24.27 4.76 0.44
CA GLY A 632 24.92 4.56 -0.86
C GLY A 632 24.15 5.13 -2.06
N ALA A 633 23.22 6.06 -1.86
CA ALA A 633 22.39 6.60 -2.93
C ALA A 633 23.17 7.56 -3.86
N SER A 634 22.71 7.68 -5.10
CA SER A 634 23.14 8.71 -6.04
C SER A 634 22.61 10.10 -5.64
N LEU A 635 23.25 11.16 -6.13
CA LEU A 635 22.73 12.53 -5.98
C LEU A 635 21.72 12.83 -7.09
N TYR A 636 20.69 13.59 -6.74
CA TYR A 636 19.60 13.95 -7.64
C TYR A 636 19.22 15.42 -7.46
N TYR A 637 18.93 16.11 -8.56
CA TYR A 637 18.56 17.52 -8.61
C TYR A 637 17.36 17.77 -9.52
N SER A 638 16.53 18.75 -9.18
CA SER A 638 15.39 19.19 -10.00
C SER A 638 15.60 20.63 -10.47
N CYS A 639 15.84 20.81 -11.76
CA CYS A 639 16.29 22.06 -12.35
C CYS A 639 15.33 22.59 -13.43
N ILE A 640 15.49 23.89 -13.70
CA ILE A 640 15.01 24.54 -14.93
C ILE A 640 16.19 25.27 -15.58
N GLU A 641 16.09 25.63 -16.86
CA GLU A 641 17.11 26.47 -17.52
C GLU A 641 17.02 27.90 -16.98
N LYS A 642 15.82 28.48 -17.00
CA LYS A 642 15.58 29.87 -16.59
C LYS A 642 14.26 30.02 -15.84
N LYS A 643 14.24 30.91 -14.85
CA LYS A 643 13.00 31.36 -14.21
C LYS A 643 12.43 32.52 -15.02
N ASP A 644 11.31 32.30 -15.69
CA ASP A 644 10.57 33.36 -16.39
C ASP A 644 9.90 34.31 -15.36
N GLY A 645 9.93 35.62 -15.60
CA GLY A 645 9.24 36.60 -14.75
C GLY A 645 7.72 36.38 -14.73
N GLU A 646 7.16 35.74 -15.75
CA GLU A 646 5.74 35.37 -15.82
C GLU A 646 5.33 34.29 -14.79
N LEU A 647 6.31 33.62 -14.15
CA LEU A 647 6.09 32.62 -13.11
C LEU A 647 5.90 33.25 -11.72
N ILE A 648 6.20 34.54 -11.55
CA ILE A 648 6.00 35.26 -10.29
C ILE A 648 4.50 35.30 -9.97
N ASN A 649 4.13 34.98 -8.73
CA ASN A 649 2.75 34.85 -8.23
C ASN A 649 1.90 33.74 -8.91
N THR A 650 2.53 32.73 -9.50
CA THR A 650 1.81 31.58 -10.07
C THR A 650 1.86 30.37 -9.13
N ASP A 651 1.01 29.37 -9.39
CA ASP A 651 1.07 28.09 -8.67
C ASP A 651 2.43 27.39 -8.85
N PHE A 652 3.16 27.67 -9.94
CA PHE A 652 4.55 27.23 -10.09
C PHE A 652 5.45 27.76 -8.98
N GLU A 653 5.36 29.04 -8.63
CA GLU A 653 6.15 29.62 -7.53
C GLU A 653 5.72 29.11 -6.15
N LYS A 654 4.44 28.79 -5.98
CA LYS A 654 3.90 28.27 -4.72
C LYS A 654 4.21 26.79 -4.49
N TYR A 655 4.27 25.98 -5.55
CA TYR A 655 4.27 24.51 -5.44
C TYR A 655 5.42 23.80 -6.18
N ILE A 656 6.15 24.48 -7.07
CA ILE A 656 7.25 23.89 -7.85
C ILE A 656 8.58 24.60 -7.48
N SER A 657 9.40 23.92 -6.67
CA SER A 657 10.66 24.45 -6.13
C SER A 657 11.88 24.29 -7.06
N ALA A 658 11.66 24.04 -8.36
CA ALA A 658 12.77 23.84 -9.29
C ALA A 658 13.61 25.12 -9.43
N THR A 659 14.94 24.97 -9.35
CA THR A 659 15.89 26.09 -9.35
C THR A 659 16.57 26.20 -10.71
N PRO A 660 16.82 27.41 -11.25
CA PRO A 660 17.65 27.57 -12.44
C PRO A 660 19.00 26.88 -12.27
N PHE A 661 19.37 26.01 -13.22
CA PHE A 661 20.61 25.25 -13.17
C PHE A 661 21.81 26.18 -13.04
N ASP A 662 21.83 27.28 -13.80
CA ASP A 662 22.92 28.26 -13.76
C ASP A 662 23.14 28.89 -12.37
N ASN A 663 22.10 28.98 -11.53
CA ASN A 663 22.22 29.52 -10.18
C ASN A 663 22.87 28.51 -9.21
N SER A 664 22.85 27.22 -9.52
CA SER A 664 23.28 26.13 -8.62
C SER A 664 24.41 25.27 -9.18
N LYS A 665 24.82 25.47 -10.45
CA LYS A 665 25.77 24.60 -11.15
C LYS A 665 27.14 24.49 -10.48
N GLN A 666 27.62 25.54 -9.83
CA GLN A 666 28.88 25.52 -9.07
C GLN A 666 28.76 24.65 -7.82
N GLU A 667 27.71 24.87 -7.02
CA GLU A 667 27.41 24.09 -5.82
C GLU A 667 27.21 22.60 -6.16
N ILE A 668 26.44 22.30 -7.21
CA ILE A 668 26.23 20.94 -7.71
C ILE A 668 27.58 20.30 -8.06
N SER A 669 28.43 21.01 -8.80
CA SER A 669 29.70 20.47 -9.27
C SER A 669 30.68 20.21 -8.13
N GLU A 670 30.79 21.14 -7.19
CA GLU A 670 31.66 21.02 -6.01
C GLU A 670 31.19 19.88 -5.09
N LEU A 671 29.89 19.82 -4.80
CA LEU A 671 29.33 18.76 -3.97
C LEU A 671 29.51 17.39 -4.62
N TYR A 672 29.17 17.26 -5.90
CA TYR A 672 29.29 15.99 -6.61
C TYR A 672 30.74 15.50 -6.66
N LYS A 673 31.71 16.39 -6.92
CA LYS A 673 33.13 16.02 -6.91
C LYS A 673 33.56 15.46 -5.56
N LYS A 674 33.26 16.17 -4.46
CA LYS A 674 33.56 15.69 -3.10
C LYS A 674 32.88 14.36 -2.80
N TYR A 675 31.60 14.24 -3.18
CA TYR A 675 30.80 13.04 -2.97
C TYR A 675 31.38 11.84 -3.72
N ASN A 676 31.65 12.01 -5.01
CA ASN A 676 32.17 10.94 -5.87
C ASN A 676 33.60 10.55 -5.49
N GLU A 677 34.47 11.51 -5.17
CA GLU A 677 35.83 11.24 -4.70
C GLU A 677 35.82 10.35 -3.44
N ALA A 678 34.96 10.66 -2.48
CA ALA A 678 34.86 9.90 -1.24
C ALA A 678 34.20 8.52 -1.42
N LEU A 679 33.11 8.44 -2.19
CA LEU A 679 32.19 7.30 -2.16
C LEU A 679 32.21 6.41 -3.39
N SER A 680 32.85 6.80 -4.50
CA SER A 680 32.89 5.96 -5.72
C SER A 680 33.44 4.56 -5.48
N VAL A 681 34.30 4.37 -4.46
CA VAL A 681 34.80 3.06 -4.03
C VAL A 681 33.72 2.12 -3.48
N THR A 682 32.54 2.64 -3.15
CA THR A 682 31.37 1.87 -2.69
C THR A 682 30.38 1.59 -3.83
N TYR A 683 30.58 2.19 -5.00
CA TYR A 683 29.68 2.01 -6.13
C TYR A 683 29.74 0.59 -6.68
N GLY A 684 28.57 0.00 -6.94
CA GLY A 684 28.44 -1.40 -7.38
C GLY A 684 28.78 -2.45 -6.31
N GLN A 685 29.04 -2.05 -5.06
CA GLN A 685 29.30 -2.97 -3.96
C GLN A 685 28.01 -3.30 -3.22
N TYR A 686 27.90 -4.49 -2.66
CA TYR A 686 26.82 -4.80 -1.72
C TYR A 686 27.08 -4.15 -0.35
N ILE A 687 26.04 -3.55 0.23
CA ILE A 687 26.03 -3.23 1.67
C ILE A 687 25.86 -4.55 2.41
N LYS A 688 26.86 -4.91 3.22
CA LYS A 688 26.89 -6.13 4.04
C LYS A 688 26.26 -5.94 5.40
N ALA A 689 26.51 -4.79 6.03
CA ALA A 689 25.98 -4.48 7.34
C ALA A 689 25.72 -2.99 7.49
N HIS A 690 24.73 -2.66 8.30
CA HIS A 690 24.49 -1.32 8.81
C HIS A 690 24.18 -1.44 10.30
N GLU A 691 24.70 -0.51 11.10
CA GLU A 691 24.41 -0.43 12.53
C GLU A 691 24.44 0.99 13.06
N TYR A 692 23.74 1.21 14.17
CA TYR A 692 23.85 2.42 14.96
C TYR A 692 24.95 2.24 16.00
N ILE A 693 25.95 3.13 15.98
CA ILE A 693 26.96 3.21 17.05
C ILE A 693 26.36 3.89 18.28
N ASN A 694 25.51 4.90 18.04
CA ASN A 694 24.62 5.55 19.00
C ASN A 694 23.46 6.19 18.22
N GLU A 695 22.56 6.92 18.89
CA GLU A 695 21.38 7.52 18.27
C GLU A 695 21.65 8.50 17.09
N PHE A 696 22.86 9.05 16.99
CA PHE A 696 23.25 10.04 15.97
C PHE A 696 24.34 9.56 15.01
N VAL A 697 24.94 8.38 15.24
CA VAL A 697 26.09 7.92 14.47
C VAL A 697 25.82 6.53 13.91
N THR A 698 25.84 6.43 12.58
CA THR A 698 25.63 5.17 11.86
C THR A 698 26.90 4.71 11.18
N LYS A 699 27.01 3.39 10.99
CA LYS A 699 28.12 2.71 10.32
C LYS A 699 27.58 1.77 9.25
N THR A 700 28.05 1.94 8.02
CA THR A 700 27.69 1.12 6.84
C THR A 700 28.93 0.40 6.33
N LEU A 701 28.92 -0.93 6.35
CA LEU A 701 30.00 -1.79 5.86
C LEU A 701 29.64 -2.39 4.51
N TYR A 702 30.54 -2.22 3.53
CA TYR A 702 30.42 -2.76 2.18
C TYR A 702 31.23 -4.04 2.02
N GLU A 703 30.89 -4.86 1.02
CA GLU A 703 31.53 -6.17 0.78
C GLU A 703 33.02 -6.10 0.44
N ASN A 704 33.52 -4.95 -0.01
CA ASN A 704 34.94 -4.70 -0.28
C ASN A 704 35.69 -4.13 0.93
N SER A 705 35.15 -4.31 2.14
CA SER A 705 35.74 -3.81 3.39
C SER A 705 35.90 -2.29 3.44
N VAL A 706 35.11 -1.55 2.67
CA VAL A 706 34.95 -0.10 2.88
C VAL A 706 33.88 0.11 3.94
N CYS A 707 34.16 1.00 4.89
CA CYS A 707 33.26 1.39 5.95
C CYS A 707 32.96 2.89 5.83
N VAL A 708 31.69 3.25 5.86
CA VAL A 708 31.21 4.64 5.85
C VAL A 708 30.59 4.93 7.20
N ILE A 709 31.05 5.97 7.89
CA ILE A 709 30.52 6.41 9.18
C ILE A 709 29.91 7.79 9.00
N VAL A 710 28.66 7.95 9.41
CA VAL A 710 27.91 9.21 9.29
C VAL A 710 27.57 9.75 10.66
N ASN A 711 27.85 11.03 10.91
CA ASN A 711 27.53 11.72 12.15
C ASN A 711 26.42 12.76 11.91
N TYR A 712 25.22 12.47 12.40
CA TYR A 712 24.05 13.36 12.34
C TYR A 712 23.97 14.35 13.49
N SER A 713 24.87 14.28 14.47
CA SER A 713 24.88 15.23 15.59
C SER A 713 25.53 16.56 15.18
N SER A 714 25.35 17.60 16.01
CA SER A 714 26.04 18.87 15.84
C SER A 714 27.49 18.87 16.37
N GLN A 715 27.90 17.82 17.08
CA GLN A 715 29.19 17.73 17.75
C GLN A 715 30.13 16.81 17.00
N THR A 716 31.44 17.04 17.12
CA THR A 716 32.44 16.08 16.63
C THR A 716 32.38 14.80 17.45
N VAL A 717 32.46 13.66 16.77
CA VAL A 717 32.54 12.33 17.39
C VAL A 717 33.84 11.64 16.99
N ASN A 718 34.33 10.73 17.82
CA ASN A 718 35.46 9.86 17.51
C ASN A 718 34.96 8.40 17.46
N VAL A 719 35.13 7.74 16.32
CA VAL A 719 34.79 6.32 16.14
C VAL A 719 36.02 5.62 15.60
N ASP A 720 36.48 4.60 16.32
CA ASP A 720 37.67 3.79 15.98
C ASP A 720 38.93 4.64 15.67
N GLY A 721 39.12 5.75 16.41
CA GLY A 721 40.25 6.67 16.23
C GLY A 721 40.08 7.67 15.09
N THR A 722 38.94 7.67 14.39
CA THR A 722 38.61 8.63 13.33
C THR A 722 37.71 9.73 13.88
N GLU A 723 38.17 10.99 13.80
CA GLU A 723 37.35 12.15 14.15
C GLU A 723 36.41 12.53 12.99
N ILE A 724 35.14 12.74 13.31
CA ILE A 724 34.09 13.05 12.34
C ILE A 724 33.33 14.28 12.85
N ALA A 725 33.44 15.39 12.13
CA ALA A 725 32.76 16.63 12.48
C ALA A 725 31.23 16.45 12.55
N GLY A 726 30.55 17.37 13.23
CA GLY A 726 29.10 17.39 13.28
C GLY A 726 28.48 17.58 11.89
N MET A 727 27.45 16.79 11.58
CA MET A 727 26.82 16.77 10.26
C MET A 727 27.86 16.50 9.14
N ASP A 728 28.70 15.48 9.32
CA ASP A 728 29.72 15.06 8.37
C ASP A 728 29.87 13.53 8.34
N PHE A 729 30.76 13.02 7.48
CA PHE A 729 31.01 11.60 7.34
C PHE A 729 32.49 11.27 7.13
N ALA A 730 32.86 10.02 7.36
CA ALA A 730 34.18 9.48 7.06
C ALA A 730 34.07 8.17 6.25
N VAL A 731 35.05 7.93 5.39
CA VAL A 731 35.19 6.70 4.59
C VAL A 731 36.51 6.03 4.94
N ILE A 732 36.45 4.82 5.47
CA ILE A 732 37.59 4.02 5.93
C ILE A 732 37.74 2.82 4.99
N LYS A 733 38.92 2.64 4.39
CA LYS A 733 39.22 1.52 3.49
C LYS A 733 39.93 0.40 4.24
N GLY A 734 39.62 -0.86 3.92
CA GLY A 734 40.26 -2.03 4.54
C GLY A 734 39.83 -2.24 5.99
N TYR A 735 38.59 -1.89 6.32
CA TYR A 735 38.01 -2.07 7.65
C TYR A 735 37.83 -3.57 7.92
N ASN A 736 38.50 -4.08 8.95
CA ASN A 736 38.34 -5.45 9.43
C ASN A 736 37.43 -5.41 10.66
N ASN A 737 36.27 -6.06 10.55
CA ASN A 737 35.33 -6.24 11.65
C ASN A 737 35.89 -7.13 12.77
#